data_AF-A0A2S6C8X6-F1
#
_entry.id   AF-A0A2S6C8X6-F1
#
_cell.length_a   1.000
_cell.length_b   1.000
_cell.length_c   1.000
_cell.angle_alpha   90.00
_cell.angle_beta   90.00
_cell.angle_gamma   90.00
#
_symmetry.space_group_name_H-M   'P 1'
#
loop_
_entity.id
_entity.type
_entity.pdbx_description
1 polymer ?
#
loop_
_entity_poly.entity_id
_entity_poly.type
_entity_poly.pdbx_seq_one_letter_code
_entity_poly.pdbx_strand_id
1 'polypeptide(L)'
;MAERSHENAKDATQAFTKEQQDPLAHDKNPESKPGITFAAQDNLPKLPIPDLEQTCRKYVAALDPLQTAREHHQTEQAIQEFLRTDGPQLQDKLKDYAKDKSNYIEQFWYDSYLNYDNPVVLNLNPFFLLEDDPTPARNNQVTRAASLVVSALAFVRAVRKEELPPDTARGQPLDMYQYSRLFGTARIPTDHGCQIGQDPAAKHIVVMCRGQFYWFDVLDDNNDLIMSEKDVSVNLQVIHDDAEQLPISDAAKGAVGVLTTENRKIWSSMRELFSKDEGSNNADCLNIVDSALFILCLDYTEPATSAELCMNMLCGTSEVERGVQVGTCTNRWYDKLQIIVCKNGSAGINFEHTGVDGHTVLRFASDVYTDTILRFARTINGQAPSLWASTSPDPSKRDPESFGDVSTTPHKLEWDMVPELAISLRFAETRLADLIQQNEFQTLEFEQYGKNFITSMGFSPDAFVQMAFQAAYYGMYGRVESVYEPAMTKAFFHGRTEAIRSVTQESVDFLRTFWAENPPQKKVEALKKATEKHAAMTKDCAKAQGFDRHLYALMCLWQRSVDGEMDILSDDEGASTNGWSSPTSERDPSDNITASPTKRTSMTSNDGVSESAKSSPSRPREQPTMPAIFADPGWDKINNTILSTSNCGNPSLRHFGFGPTSGEGFGIGYIIKDNSISVCASSKHRQTKRYIAALESYFLEIRKLLRQTVRRGTVGDKNASRAREAENLRPAKRSGRAVGDVKGGEGKGSGGGGVGRERTPEVESEVVSDDELGGYGFFDAGMLLQALKAKDSQAGERPSEKAAARREVGKKLRLMEY
;
A
#
# COMPACT_ATOMS: atom_id res chain seq x y z
N MET A 1 -29.41 -22.77 15.53
CA MET A 1 -27.99 -22.97 15.92
C MET A 1 -27.00 -22.53 14.83
N ALA A 2 -27.37 -22.51 13.54
CA ALA A 2 -26.65 -21.78 12.49
C ALA A 2 -27.03 -20.28 12.40
N GLU A 3 -27.86 -19.79 13.32
CA GLU A 3 -28.46 -18.45 13.24
C GLU A 3 -27.56 -17.34 13.76
N ARG A 4 -26.65 -17.57 14.72
CA ARG A 4 -25.90 -16.47 15.35
C ARG A 4 -24.74 -15.90 14.53
N SER A 5 -24.03 -16.71 13.74
CA SER A 5 -23.05 -16.17 12.78
C SER A 5 -23.75 -15.50 11.60
N HIS A 6 -24.94 -16.00 11.24
CA HIS A 6 -25.82 -15.37 10.25
C HIS A 6 -26.45 -14.06 10.77
N GLU A 7 -26.85 -13.97 12.04
CA GLU A 7 -27.45 -12.76 12.64
C GLU A 7 -26.40 -11.63 12.77
N ASN A 8 -25.21 -11.94 13.28
CA ASN A 8 -24.10 -10.98 13.31
C ASN A 8 -23.66 -10.56 11.90
N ALA A 9 -23.78 -11.44 10.90
CA ALA A 9 -23.54 -11.13 9.50
C ALA A 9 -24.70 -10.31 8.88
N LYS A 10 -25.95 -10.56 9.25
CA LYS A 10 -27.14 -9.84 8.74
C LYS A 10 -27.16 -8.39 9.19
N ASP A 11 -26.79 -8.10 10.44
CA ASP A 11 -26.77 -6.74 10.99
C ASP A 11 -25.69 -5.83 10.35
N ALA A 12 -24.74 -6.40 9.59
CA ALA A 12 -23.69 -5.65 8.88
C ALA A 12 -24.17 -4.91 7.61
N THR A 13 -25.43 -5.12 7.19
CA THR A 13 -26.04 -4.42 6.04
C THR A 13 -26.66 -3.06 6.41
N GLN A 14 -26.78 -2.76 7.71
CA GLN A 14 -27.13 -1.42 8.16
C GLN A 14 -25.89 -0.53 8.07
N ALA A 15 -26.07 0.75 7.69
CA ALA A 15 -25.00 1.73 7.74
C ALA A 15 -24.24 1.60 9.06
N PHE A 16 -22.92 1.32 8.98
CA PHE A 16 -22.08 1.09 10.16
C PHE A 16 -22.39 2.12 11.24
N THR A 17 -22.70 1.66 12.45
CA THR A 17 -23.04 2.58 13.54
C THR A 17 -21.83 3.47 13.84
N LYS A 18 -22.08 4.61 14.49
CA LYS A 18 -21.02 5.56 14.86
C LYS A 18 -19.92 4.90 15.71
N GLU A 19 -20.29 3.91 16.52
CA GLU A 19 -19.38 3.11 17.33
C GLU A 19 -18.54 2.12 16.50
N GLN A 20 -19.06 1.59 15.39
CA GLN A 20 -18.32 0.72 14.48
C GLN A 20 -17.35 1.51 13.58
N GLN A 21 -17.68 2.78 13.31
CA GLN A 21 -16.83 3.72 12.56
C GLN A 21 -15.68 4.31 13.40
N ASP A 22 -15.83 4.35 14.74
CA ASP A 22 -14.83 4.84 15.69
C ASP A 22 -14.74 3.94 16.95
N PRO A 23 -14.18 2.73 16.82
CA PRO A 23 -14.23 1.72 17.88
C PRO A 23 -13.40 2.08 19.12
N LEU A 24 -12.42 2.98 18.98
CA LEU A 24 -11.54 3.41 20.08
C LEU A 24 -12.18 4.47 20.98
N ALA A 25 -13.24 5.16 20.52
CA ALA A 25 -13.93 6.18 21.30
C ALA A 25 -14.98 5.63 22.28
N HIS A 26 -15.26 4.32 22.24
CA HIS A 26 -16.46 3.73 22.85
C HIS A 26 -16.22 2.52 23.78
N ASP A 27 -15.03 2.36 24.38
CA ASP A 27 -14.87 1.39 25.48
C ASP A 27 -15.79 1.80 26.65
N LYS A 28 -16.86 1.01 26.85
CA LYS A 28 -17.89 1.23 27.89
C LYS A 28 -17.49 0.66 29.24
N ASN A 29 -16.27 0.15 29.40
CA ASN A 29 -15.81 -0.40 30.68
C ASN A 29 -15.16 0.69 31.57
N PRO A 30 -15.86 1.18 32.61
CA PRO A 30 -15.33 2.19 33.52
C PRO A 30 -14.16 1.70 34.40
N GLU A 31 -13.85 0.39 34.39
CA GLU A 31 -12.69 -0.19 35.09
C GLU A 31 -11.47 -0.44 34.17
N SER A 32 -11.59 -0.18 32.87
CA SER A 32 -10.49 -0.34 31.89
C SER A 32 -9.44 0.74 32.14
N LYS A 33 -8.18 0.33 32.40
CA LYS A 33 -7.05 1.28 32.38
C LYS A 33 -6.71 1.58 30.92
N PRO A 34 -6.46 2.84 30.54
CA PRO A 34 -6.02 3.17 29.19
C PRO A 34 -4.80 2.32 28.84
N GLY A 35 -4.82 1.65 27.69
CA GLY A 35 -3.69 0.84 27.27
C GLY A 35 -2.52 1.69 26.81
N ILE A 36 -1.40 1.02 26.51
CA ILE A 36 -0.17 1.72 26.12
C ILE A 36 -0.15 2.06 24.64
N THR A 37 -0.85 1.31 23.79
CA THR A 37 -0.75 1.42 22.32
C THR A 37 -1.04 2.82 21.81
N PHE A 38 -2.08 3.48 22.31
CA PHE A 38 -2.49 4.82 21.88
C PHE A 38 -2.07 5.93 22.87
N ALA A 39 -1.19 5.63 23.84
CA ALA A 39 -0.86 6.55 24.93
C ALA A 39 -0.27 7.90 24.47
N ALA A 40 0.35 7.96 23.29
CA ALA A 40 0.92 9.18 22.73
C ALA A 40 -0.04 9.91 21.77
N GLN A 41 -1.15 9.29 21.37
CA GLN A 41 -2.01 9.71 20.26
C GLN A 41 -2.52 11.14 20.46
N ASP A 42 -3.06 11.47 21.63
CA ASP A 42 -3.58 12.81 21.96
C ASP A 42 -2.50 13.90 22.09
N ASN A 43 -1.24 13.50 22.22
CA ASN A 43 -0.11 14.42 22.38
C ASN A 43 0.64 14.69 21.07
N LEU A 44 0.28 14.01 19.98
CA LEU A 44 0.92 14.21 18.68
C LEU A 44 0.53 15.58 18.09
N PRO A 45 1.48 16.31 17.49
CA PRO A 45 1.17 17.57 16.83
C PRO A 45 0.29 17.36 15.61
N LYS A 46 -0.65 18.28 15.33
CA LYS A 46 -1.37 18.29 14.04
C LYS A 46 -0.40 18.45 12.88
N LEU A 47 -0.74 17.86 11.73
CA LEU A 47 0.03 18.02 10.49
C LEU A 47 0.06 19.51 10.08
N PRO A 48 1.24 20.13 9.93
CA PRO A 48 1.34 21.55 9.58
C PRO A 48 0.92 21.79 8.13
N ILE A 49 0.26 22.93 7.88
CA ILE A 49 0.04 23.43 6.52
C ILE A 49 1.28 24.27 6.12
N PRO A 50 2.01 23.92 5.06
CA PRO A 50 3.16 24.69 4.60
C PRO A 50 2.81 26.11 4.15
N ASP A 51 3.81 26.98 4.08
CA ASP A 51 3.67 28.30 3.46
C ASP A 51 3.43 28.16 1.94
N LEU A 52 2.49 28.96 1.41
CA LEU A 52 2.08 28.88 0.01
C LEU A 52 3.21 29.24 -0.96
N GLU A 53 3.96 30.31 -0.67
CA GLU A 53 5.05 30.76 -1.53
C GLU A 53 6.19 29.75 -1.52
N GLN A 54 6.53 29.23 -0.34
CA GLN A 54 7.53 28.17 -0.19
C GLN A 54 7.11 26.89 -0.95
N THR A 55 5.84 26.51 -0.88
CA THR A 55 5.26 25.37 -1.62
C THR A 55 5.45 25.56 -3.11
N CYS A 56 5.05 26.72 -3.65
CA CYS A 56 5.18 27.04 -5.06
C CYS A 56 6.66 27.05 -5.51
N ARG A 57 7.57 27.59 -4.70
CA ARG A 57 9.02 27.57 -5.01
C ARG A 57 9.57 26.14 -5.10
N LYS A 58 9.17 25.25 -4.20
CA LYS A 58 9.58 23.83 -4.25
C LYS A 58 9.01 23.10 -5.46
N TYR A 59 7.75 23.37 -5.82
CA TYR A 59 7.10 22.83 -7.00
C TYR A 59 7.82 23.23 -8.30
N VAL A 60 8.16 24.53 -8.47
CA VAL A 60 8.99 24.99 -9.61
C VAL A 60 10.32 24.27 -9.65
N ALA A 61 11.03 24.22 -8.52
CA ALA A 61 12.35 23.59 -8.46
C ALA A 61 12.33 22.09 -8.80
N ALA A 62 11.25 21.38 -8.48
CA ALA A 62 11.07 19.97 -8.85
C ALA A 62 10.77 19.78 -10.34
N LEU A 63 10.17 20.77 -10.99
CA LEU A 63 9.81 20.73 -12.41
C LEU A 63 10.94 21.17 -13.35
N ASP A 64 11.82 22.06 -12.90
CA ASP A 64 12.97 22.57 -13.69
C ASP A 64 13.76 21.45 -14.40
N PRO A 65 14.21 20.37 -13.73
CA PRO A 65 14.95 19.28 -14.40
C PRO A 65 14.11 18.43 -15.36
N LEU A 66 12.77 18.56 -15.34
CA LEU A 66 11.83 17.77 -16.13
C LEU A 66 11.28 18.55 -17.35
N GLN A 67 11.55 19.85 -17.42
CA GLN A 67 10.95 20.75 -18.41
C GLN A 67 11.98 21.33 -19.37
N THR A 68 11.51 21.72 -20.56
CA THR A 68 12.27 22.64 -21.40
C THR A 68 12.21 24.05 -20.83
N ALA A 69 13.18 24.91 -21.16
CA ALA A 69 13.17 26.31 -20.70
C ALA A 69 11.87 27.07 -21.05
N ARG A 70 11.24 26.74 -22.19
CA ARG A 70 9.95 27.32 -22.59
C ARG A 70 8.81 26.85 -21.69
N GLU A 71 8.71 25.54 -21.45
CA GLU A 71 7.71 24.96 -20.55
C GLU A 71 7.88 25.52 -19.14
N HIS A 72 9.12 25.59 -18.66
CA HIS A 72 9.42 26.10 -17.33
C HIS A 72 9.00 27.55 -17.14
N HIS A 73 9.28 28.41 -18.12
CA HIS A 73 8.84 29.80 -18.09
C HIS A 73 7.30 29.95 -18.09
N GLN A 74 6.59 29.03 -18.76
CA GLN A 74 5.13 29.01 -18.73
C GLN A 74 4.61 28.61 -17.34
N THR A 75 5.21 27.59 -16.73
CA THR A 75 4.91 27.18 -15.35
C THR A 75 5.18 28.31 -14.36
N GLU A 76 6.30 29.04 -14.48
CA GLU A 76 6.59 30.21 -13.65
C GLU A 76 5.49 31.29 -13.75
N GLN A 77 5.01 31.57 -14.97
CA GLN A 77 3.91 32.52 -15.18
C GLN A 77 2.61 32.03 -14.55
N ALA A 78 2.27 30.75 -14.71
CA ALA A 78 1.08 30.15 -14.11
C ALA A 78 1.10 30.23 -12.58
N ILE A 79 2.26 30.04 -11.97
CA ILE A 79 2.45 30.13 -10.52
C ILE A 79 2.40 31.58 -10.04
N GLN A 80 3.01 32.51 -10.76
CA GLN A 80 2.89 33.94 -10.44
C GLN A 80 1.42 34.39 -10.47
N GLU A 81 0.66 33.92 -11.45
CA GLU A 81 -0.77 34.19 -11.52
C GLU A 81 -1.53 33.55 -10.36
N PHE A 82 -1.26 32.27 -10.06
CA PHE A 82 -1.87 31.56 -8.94
C PHE A 82 -1.62 32.25 -7.60
N LEU A 83 -0.38 32.66 -7.32
CA LEU A 83 -0.01 33.39 -6.10
C LEU A 83 -0.68 34.77 -6.00
N ARG A 84 -1.03 35.38 -7.14
CA ARG A 84 -1.72 36.67 -7.21
C ARG A 84 -3.25 36.55 -7.09
N THR A 85 -3.82 35.40 -7.45
CA THR A 85 -5.26 35.21 -7.64
C THR A 85 -5.83 34.13 -6.72
N ASP A 86 -5.94 32.89 -7.19
CA ASP A 86 -6.65 31.80 -6.52
C ASP A 86 -5.92 31.28 -5.27
N GLY A 87 -4.58 31.26 -5.32
CA GLY A 87 -3.72 30.64 -4.31
C GLY A 87 -3.97 31.15 -2.89
N PRO A 88 -3.91 32.46 -2.62
CA PRO A 88 -4.18 33.01 -1.28
C PRO A 88 -5.58 32.65 -0.76
N GLN A 89 -6.60 32.66 -1.63
CA GLN A 89 -7.97 32.33 -1.24
C GLN A 89 -8.11 30.84 -0.88
N LEU A 90 -7.53 29.96 -1.68
CA LEU A 90 -7.52 28.52 -1.40
C LEU A 90 -6.70 28.20 -0.13
N GLN A 91 -5.59 28.91 0.09
CA GLN A 91 -4.78 28.78 1.30
C GLN A 91 -5.59 29.10 2.56
N ASP A 92 -6.33 30.20 2.56
CA ASP A 92 -7.13 30.61 3.71
C ASP A 92 -8.30 29.64 3.92
N LYS A 93 -8.96 29.20 2.83
CA LYS A 93 -9.97 28.12 2.90
C LYS A 93 -9.41 26.83 3.48
N LEU A 94 -8.16 26.46 3.15
CA LEU A 94 -7.52 25.26 3.70
C LEU A 94 -7.24 25.41 5.19
N LYS A 95 -6.75 26.57 5.63
CA LYS A 95 -6.55 26.86 7.07
C LYS A 95 -7.87 26.82 7.83
N ASP A 96 -8.94 27.36 7.25
CA ASP A 96 -10.27 27.32 7.84
C ASP A 96 -10.79 25.88 7.92
N TYR A 97 -10.70 25.12 6.83
CA TYR A 97 -11.05 23.69 6.79
C TYR A 97 -10.30 22.88 7.86
N ALA A 98 -9.03 23.18 8.10
CA ALA A 98 -8.19 22.42 9.03
C ALA A 98 -8.49 22.68 10.53
N LYS A 99 -9.25 23.72 10.89
CA LYS A 99 -9.55 24.06 12.29
C LYS A 99 -10.24 22.89 13.01
N ASP A 100 -11.26 22.32 12.38
CA ASP A 100 -12.12 21.28 12.94
C ASP A 100 -11.76 19.86 12.47
N LYS A 101 -10.56 19.69 11.89
CA LYS A 101 -10.06 18.39 11.41
C LYS A 101 -8.86 17.92 12.23
N SER A 102 -8.75 16.61 12.39
CA SER A 102 -7.59 15.93 12.97
C SER A 102 -6.34 16.19 12.14
N ASN A 103 -6.48 16.07 10.83
CA ASN A 103 -5.44 16.32 9.83
C ASN A 103 -6.10 16.89 8.57
N TYR A 104 -5.51 17.95 7.99
CA TYR A 104 -6.09 18.64 6.83
C TYR A 104 -6.13 17.78 5.56
N ILE A 105 -5.21 16.82 5.42
CA ILE A 105 -5.08 16.02 4.19
C ILE A 105 -5.83 14.69 4.23
N GLU A 106 -6.07 14.16 5.44
CA GLU A 106 -6.49 12.78 5.63
C GLU A 106 -7.72 12.42 4.79
N GLN A 107 -8.80 13.20 4.87
CA GLN A 107 -10.02 12.93 4.11
C GLN A 107 -9.78 13.01 2.59
N PHE A 108 -9.09 14.04 2.11
CA PHE A 108 -8.80 14.18 0.68
C PHE A 108 -7.95 13.01 0.17
N TRP A 109 -7.05 12.50 1.01
CA TRP A 109 -6.22 11.35 0.69
C TRP A 109 -7.02 10.05 0.67
N TYR A 110 -7.95 9.85 1.60
CA TYR A 110 -8.88 8.72 1.56
C TYR A 110 -9.75 8.75 0.30
N ASP A 111 -10.33 9.91 -0.01
CA ASP A 111 -11.18 10.09 -1.19
C ASP A 111 -10.41 9.77 -2.48
N SER A 112 -9.11 10.07 -2.54
CA SER A 112 -8.26 9.78 -3.72
C SER A 112 -8.19 8.29 -4.03
N TYR A 113 -8.16 7.45 -3.00
CA TYR A 113 -8.17 5.99 -3.14
C TYR A 113 -9.58 5.45 -3.39
N LEU A 114 -10.57 5.94 -2.64
CA LEU A 114 -11.93 5.39 -2.64
C LEU A 114 -12.72 5.71 -3.91
N ASN A 115 -12.48 6.88 -4.49
CA ASN A 115 -13.11 7.33 -5.74
C ASN A 115 -12.37 6.82 -7.00
N TYR A 116 -11.30 6.03 -6.81
CA TYR A 116 -10.56 5.44 -7.91
C TYR A 116 -11.28 4.21 -8.47
N ASP A 117 -11.70 4.30 -9.73
CA ASP A 117 -12.52 3.27 -10.39
C ASP A 117 -11.71 2.03 -10.82
N ASN A 118 -10.37 2.12 -10.91
CA ASN A 118 -9.55 1.01 -11.41
C ASN A 118 -9.46 -0.15 -10.39
N PRO A 119 -9.16 -1.38 -10.86
CA PRO A 119 -8.91 -2.51 -10.00
C PRO A 119 -7.86 -2.22 -8.94
N VAL A 120 -8.08 -2.68 -7.71
CA VAL A 120 -7.09 -2.55 -6.63
C VAL A 120 -5.89 -3.47 -6.85
N VAL A 121 -6.09 -4.65 -7.47
CA VAL A 121 -4.98 -5.53 -7.86
C VAL A 121 -4.07 -4.83 -8.87
N LEU A 122 -2.76 -4.95 -8.67
CA LEU A 122 -1.69 -4.32 -9.48
C LEU A 122 -1.66 -2.79 -9.49
N ASN A 123 -2.78 -2.08 -9.29
CA ASN A 123 -2.80 -0.61 -9.31
C ASN A 123 -2.81 0.01 -7.91
N LEU A 124 -3.21 -0.73 -6.86
CA LEU A 124 -3.28 -0.25 -5.48
C LEU A 124 -2.61 -1.16 -4.45
N ASN A 125 -2.95 -2.45 -4.41
CA ASN A 125 -2.45 -3.32 -3.34
C ASN A 125 -0.96 -3.63 -3.54
N PRO A 126 -0.08 -3.37 -2.55
CA PRO A 126 1.28 -3.92 -2.54
C PRO A 126 1.32 -5.33 -1.91
N PHE A 127 2.52 -5.92 -1.85
CA PHE A 127 2.77 -7.15 -1.10
C PHE A 127 4.10 -7.12 -0.35
N PHE A 128 4.15 -7.86 0.75
CA PHE A 128 5.38 -8.28 1.43
C PHE A 128 5.65 -9.76 1.20
N LEU A 129 6.89 -10.12 0.89
CA LEU A 129 7.35 -11.50 0.87
C LEU A 129 8.17 -11.76 2.13
N LEU A 130 7.71 -12.69 2.96
CA LEU A 130 8.37 -13.04 4.21
C LEU A 130 9.59 -13.91 3.94
N GLU A 131 10.61 -13.80 4.81
CA GLU A 131 11.68 -14.78 4.86
C GLU A 131 11.15 -16.17 5.20
N ASP A 132 11.88 -17.20 4.80
CA ASP A 132 11.52 -18.59 5.14
C ASP A 132 11.70 -18.89 6.62
N ASP A 133 10.96 -19.88 7.14
CA ASP A 133 11.21 -20.38 8.50
C ASP A 133 12.64 -20.97 8.52
N PRO A 134 13.47 -20.60 9.52
CA PRO A 134 14.82 -21.12 9.65
C PRO A 134 14.88 -22.66 9.79
N THR A 135 13.74 -23.31 10.06
CA THR A 135 13.58 -24.75 10.18
C THR A 135 12.86 -25.33 8.94
N PRO A 136 13.58 -25.99 8.01
CA PRO A 136 12.99 -26.51 6.76
C PRO A 136 11.81 -27.47 6.97
N ALA A 137 11.79 -28.24 8.07
CA ALA A 137 10.68 -29.14 8.39
C ALA A 137 9.36 -28.42 8.70
N ARG A 138 9.41 -27.11 9.02
CA ARG A 138 8.24 -26.27 9.25
C ARG A 138 7.77 -25.54 7.99
N ASN A 139 8.48 -25.67 6.86
CA ASN A 139 8.02 -25.16 5.56
C ASN A 139 6.98 -26.07 4.87
N ASN A 140 6.31 -26.94 5.62
CA ASN A 140 5.06 -27.53 5.16
C ASN A 140 3.97 -26.44 5.17
N GLN A 141 3.20 -26.34 4.09
CA GLN A 141 2.17 -25.31 3.92
C GLN A 141 1.20 -25.20 5.11
N VAL A 142 0.59 -26.31 5.53
CA VAL A 142 -0.44 -26.31 6.59
C VAL A 142 0.18 -25.91 7.93
N THR A 143 1.32 -26.49 8.29
CA THR A 143 2.02 -26.16 9.54
C THR A 143 2.45 -24.69 9.57
N ARG A 144 3.02 -24.19 8.47
CA ARG A 144 3.45 -22.78 8.37
C ARG A 144 2.26 -21.82 8.42
N ALA A 145 1.18 -22.15 7.72
CA ALA A 145 -0.05 -21.38 7.73
C ALA A 145 -0.66 -21.31 9.14
N ALA A 146 -0.77 -22.44 9.86
CA ALA A 146 -1.28 -22.45 11.23
C ALA A 146 -0.41 -21.63 12.18
N SER A 147 0.92 -21.74 12.06
CA SER A 147 1.86 -20.92 12.82
C SER A 147 1.68 -19.42 12.53
N LEU A 148 1.56 -19.02 11.26
CA LEU A 148 1.33 -17.63 10.88
C LEU A 148 -0.01 -17.10 11.38
N VAL A 149 -1.09 -17.90 11.30
CA VAL A 149 -2.41 -17.55 11.83
C VAL A 149 -2.33 -17.29 13.34
N VAL A 150 -1.76 -18.20 14.12
CA VAL A 150 -1.68 -18.02 15.58
C VAL A 150 -0.85 -16.78 15.95
N SER A 151 0.25 -16.52 15.25
CA SER A 151 1.05 -15.30 15.45
C SER A 151 0.29 -14.04 15.06
N ALA A 152 -0.49 -14.07 13.97
CA ALA A 152 -1.35 -12.96 13.57
C ALA A 152 -2.44 -12.69 14.61
N LEU A 153 -3.07 -13.73 15.17
CA LEU A 153 -4.07 -13.60 16.23
C LEU A 153 -3.48 -13.04 17.53
N ALA A 154 -2.24 -13.39 17.86
CA ALA A 154 -1.54 -12.77 18.99
C ALA A 154 -1.34 -11.25 18.78
N PHE A 155 -1.01 -10.83 17.55
CA PHE A 155 -0.94 -9.41 17.18
C PHE A 155 -2.31 -8.73 17.27
N VAL A 156 -3.37 -9.34 16.70
CA VAL A 156 -4.75 -8.83 16.79
C VAL A 156 -5.15 -8.59 18.24
N ARG A 157 -4.90 -9.58 19.11
CA ARG A 157 -5.17 -9.48 20.54
C ARG A 157 -4.38 -8.34 21.20
N ALA A 158 -3.10 -8.19 20.87
CA ALA A 158 -2.27 -7.11 21.43
C ALA A 158 -2.77 -5.72 21.03
N VAL A 159 -3.26 -5.55 19.80
CA VAL A 159 -3.90 -4.30 19.35
C VAL A 159 -5.22 -4.06 20.09
N ARG A 160 -6.10 -5.06 20.13
CA ARG A 160 -7.43 -4.93 20.76
C ARG A 160 -7.38 -4.74 22.28
N LYS A 161 -6.38 -5.30 22.95
CA LYS A 161 -6.12 -5.09 24.38
C LYS A 161 -5.25 -3.85 24.65
N GLU A 162 -4.88 -3.10 23.61
CA GLU A 162 -3.99 -1.94 23.68
C GLU A 162 -2.66 -2.22 24.42
N GLU A 163 -2.14 -3.44 24.25
CA GLU A 163 -0.88 -3.93 24.81
C GLU A 163 0.29 -3.81 23.83
N LEU A 164 0.02 -3.49 22.55
CA LEU A 164 1.07 -3.31 21.54
C LEU A 164 1.93 -2.09 21.91
N PRO A 165 3.26 -2.23 22.01
CA PRO A 165 4.14 -1.10 22.34
C PRO A 165 4.04 0.01 21.28
N PRO A 166 3.95 1.30 21.69
CA PRO A 166 3.95 2.43 20.77
C PRO A 166 5.15 2.42 19.83
N ASP A 167 4.90 2.73 18.56
CA ASP A 167 5.95 2.93 17.59
C ASP A 167 6.68 4.25 17.89
N THR A 168 8.01 4.22 17.77
CA THR A 168 8.84 5.42 17.91
C THR A 168 9.88 5.48 16.81
N ALA A 169 10.20 6.68 16.34
CA ALA A 169 11.35 6.95 15.48
C ALA A 169 12.27 7.93 16.20
N ARG A 170 13.51 7.52 16.48
CA ARG A 170 14.50 8.34 17.23
C ARG A 170 13.94 8.89 18.55
N GLY A 171 13.17 8.07 19.27
CA GLY A 171 12.55 8.42 20.54
C GLY A 171 11.33 9.34 20.44
N GLN A 172 10.93 9.78 19.23
CA GLN A 172 9.67 10.49 19.01
C GLN A 172 8.54 9.47 18.79
N PRO A 173 7.41 9.58 19.51
CA PRO A 173 6.23 8.75 19.25
C PRO A 173 5.70 8.93 17.84
N LEU A 174 5.16 7.86 17.27
CA LEU A 174 4.46 7.86 16.00
C LEU A 174 2.96 7.63 16.20
N ASP A 175 2.17 8.09 15.24
CA ASP A 175 0.74 7.85 15.13
C ASP A 175 0.45 6.35 15.03
N MET A 176 -0.48 5.88 15.87
CA MET A 176 -0.88 4.48 15.94
C MET A 176 -2.29 4.25 15.39
N TYR A 177 -3.01 5.30 14.95
CA TYR A 177 -4.41 5.22 14.56
C TYR A 177 -4.69 4.13 13.51
N GLN A 178 -3.80 3.96 12.53
CA GLN A 178 -3.96 2.97 11.46
C GLN A 178 -4.03 1.51 11.93
N TYR A 179 -3.51 1.17 13.12
CA TYR A 179 -3.64 -0.20 13.67
C TYR A 179 -5.11 -0.56 13.96
N SER A 180 -5.95 0.43 14.23
CA SER A 180 -7.39 0.21 14.39
C SER A 180 -8.05 -0.30 13.10
N ARG A 181 -7.48 -0.01 11.93
CA ARG A 181 -8.05 -0.35 10.60
C ARG A 181 -7.42 -1.58 9.95
N LEU A 182 -6.56 -2.30 10.67
CA LEU A 182 -5.77 -3.38 10.08
C LEU A 182 -6.56 -4.70 9.97
N PHE A 183 -7.47 -4.96 10.91
CA PHE A 183 -8.22 -6.22 11.00
C PHE A 183 -9.73 -5.98 11.04
N GLY A 184 -10.50 -7.00 10.65
CA GLY A 184 -11.96 -6.90 10.56
C GLY A 184 -12.40 -5.84 9.56
N THR A 185 -11.50 -5.43 8.66
CA THR A 185 -11.67 -4.28 7.77
C THR A 185 -11.68 -4.74 6.32
N ALA A 186 -12.55 -4.15 5.50
CA ALA A 186 -12.66 -4.43 4.07
C ALA A 186 -12.98 -3.16 3.29
N ARG A 187 -12.52 -3.09 2.04
CA ARG A 187 -12.94 -2.06 1.08
C ARG A 187 -14.19 -2.51 0.33
N ILE A 188 -15.31 -1.86 0.60
CA ILE A 188 -16.61 -2.19 0.02
C ILE A 188 -16.91 -1.23 -1.14
N PRO A 189 -17.04 -1.70 -2.39
CA PRO A 189 -17.51 -0.86 -3.49
C PRO A 189 -19.00 -0.55 -3.31
N THR A 190 -19.38 0.70 -3.57
CA THR A 190 -20.77 1.16 -3.61
C THR A 190 -21.00 2.03 -4.84
N ASP A 191 -22.26 2.31 -5.16
CA ASP A 191 -22.64 3.16 -6.30
C ASP A 191 -22.12 4.60 -6.21
N HIS A 192 -21.82 5.07 -5.00
CA HIS A 192 -21.30 6.41 -4.72
C HIS A 192 -19.77 6.44 -4.51
N GLY A 193 -19.08 5.34 -4.79
CA GLY A 193 -17.64 5.19 -4.52
C GLY A 193 -17.38 4.08 -3.52
N CYS A 194 -16.11 3.70 -3.33
CA CYS A 194 -15.80 2.71 -2.31
C CYS A 194 -15.91 3.31 -0.90
N GLN A 195 -16.14 2.46 0.10
CA GLN A 195 -16.03 2.79 1.51
C GLN A 195 -15.17 1.76 2.24
N ILE A 196 -14.62 2.14 3.39
CA ILE A 196 -13.97 1.20 4.29
C ILE A 196 -15.01 0.73 5.30
N GLY A 197 -15.35 -0.55 5.25
CA GLY A 197 -16.18 -1.22 6.25
C GLY A 197 -15.31 -1.86 7.32
N GLN A 198 -15.77 -1.82 8.58
CA GLN A 198 -15.04 -2.34 9.72
C GLN A 198 -15.97 -3.04 10.71
N ASP A 199 -15.58 -4.24 11.14
CA ASP A 199 -16.14 -4.95 12.28
C ASP A 199 -15.09 -5.11 13.39
N PRO A 200 -15.13 -4.26 14.44
CA PRO A 200 -14.19 -4.34 15.55
C PRO A 200 -14.40 -5.59 16.43
N ALA A 201 -15.58 -6.21 16.37
CA ALA A 201 -15.95 -7.37 17.17
C ALA A 201 -15.69 -8.71 16.47
N ALA A 202 -15.19 -8.68 15.22
CA ALA A 202 -14.92 -9.88 14.42
C ALA A 202 -14.10 -10.94 15.16
N LYS A 203 -14.53 -12.21 15.11
CA LYS A 203 -13.89 -13.33 15.81
C LYS A 203 -13.35 -14.40 14.88
N HIS A 204 -13.69 -14.36 13.60
CA HIS A 204 -13.38 -15.38 12.61
C HIS A 204 -12.32 -14.93 11.61
N ILE A 205 -11.75 -15.94 10.94
CA ILE A 205 -10.97 -15.77 9.72
C ILE A 205 -11.68 -16.47 8.57
N VAL A 206 -11.34 -16.05 7.35
CA VAL A 206 -11.74 -16.76 6.13
C VAL A 206 -10.51 -17.37 5.49
N VAL A 207 -10.62 -18.63 5.09
CA VAL A 207 -9.58 -19.40 4.40
C VAL A 207 -10.02 -19.65 2.97
N MET A 208 -9.17 -19.29 2.02
CA MET A 208 -9.34 -19.58 0.60
C MET A 208 -8.39 -20.69 0.16
N CYS A 209 -8.94 -21.75 -0.44
CA CYS A 209 -8.16 -22.83 -1.04
C CYS A 209 -8.77 -23.24 -2.38
N ARG A 210 -7.99 -23.20 -3.46
CA ARG A 210 -8.46 -23.51 -4.84
C ARG A 210 -9.71 -22.70 -5.24
N GLY A 211 -9.79 -21.43 -4.82
CA GLY A 211 -10.92 -20.54 -5.12
C GLY A 211 -12.19 -20.79 -4.28
N GLN A 212 -12.15 -21.77 -3.37
CA GLN A 212 -13.24 -22.11 -2.46
C GLN A 212 -13.02 -21.40 -1.11
N PHE A 213 -14.11 -21.05 -0.43
CA PHE A 213 -14.10 -20.23 0.78
C PHE A 213 -14.56 -21.06 1.99
N TYR A 214 -13.86 -20.88 3.10
CA TYR A 214 -14.16 -21.53 4.37
C TYR A 214 -14.00 -20.52 5.51
N TRP A 215 -14.73 -20.68 6.60
CA TRP A 215 -14.59 -19.82 7.76
C TRP A 215 -14.75 -20.60 9.06
N PHE A 216 -14.17 -20.07 10.14
CA PHE A 216 -14.36 -20.53 11.51
C PHE A 216 -13.90 -19.44 12.48
N ASP A 217 -14.50 -19.41 13.67
CA ASP A 217 -14.11 -18.53 14.77
C ASP A 217 -12.76 -18.95 15.34
N VAL A 218 -11.98 -17.96 15.77
CA VAL A 218 -10.63 -18.13 16.31
C VAL A 218 -10.41 -17.34 17.61
N LEU A 219 -11.31 -16.41 17.94
CA LEU A 219 -11.30 -15.62 19.16
C LEU A 219 -12.63 -15.74 19.92
N ASP A 220 -12.59 -15.55 21.23
CA ASP A 220 -13.78 -15.36 22.07
C ASP A 220 -14.11 -13.87 22.30
N ASP A 221 -15.12 -13.59 23.12
CA ASP A 221 -15.52 -12.22 23.51
C ASP A 221 -14.41 -11.44 24.26
N ASN A 222 -13.42 -12.12 24.83
CA ASN A 222 -12.29 -11.49 25.53
C ASN A 222 -11.08 -11.30 24.62
N ASN A 223 -11.23 -11.53 23.30
CA ASN A 223 -10.16 -11.54 22.31
C ASN A 223 -9.05 -12.56 22.62
N ASP A 224 -9.35 -13.60 23.41
CA ASP A 224 -8.44 -14.69 23.69
C ASP A 224 -8.67 -15.82 22.67
N LEU A 225 -7.61 -16.56 22.34
CA LEU A 225 -7.67 -17.63 21.36
C LEU A 225 -8.56 -18.77 21.90
N ILE A 226 -9.36 -19.36 21.02
CA ILE A 226 -10.25 -20.50 21.35
C ILE A 226 -9.71 -21.84 20.87
N MET A 227 -8.59 -21.83 20.14
CA MET A 227 -7.98 -23.05 19.58
C MET A 227 -6.46 -22.96 19.56
N SER A 228 -5.79 -24.10 19.75
CA SER A 228 -4.32 -24.17 19.72
C SER A 228 -3.79 -24.19 18.28
N GLU A 229 -2.48 -23.99 18.09
CA GLU A 229 -1.83 -24.13 16.75
C GLU A 229 -2.09 -25.50 16.12
N LYS A 230 -2.17 -26.55 16.94
CA LYS A 230 -2.49 -27.90 16.49
C LYS A 230 -3.92 -27.99 15.97
N ASP A 231 -4.87 -27.39 16.67
CA ASP A 231 -6.29 -27.39 16.28
C ASP A 231 -6.49 -26.58 14.99
N VAL A 232 -5.85 -25.41 14.88
CA VAL A 232 -5.81 -24.64 13.62
C VAL A 232 -5.23 -25.49 12.49
N SER A 233 -4.12 -26.20 12.73
CA SER A 233 -3.51 -27.08 11.71
C SER A 233 -4.46 -28.18 11.25
N VAL A 234 -5.25 -28.77 12.16
CA VAL A 234 -6.27 -29.77 11.81
C VAL A 234 -7.35 -29.13 10.94
N ASN A 235 -7.87 -27.96 11.32
CA ASN A 235 -8.86 -27.25 10.51
C ASN A 235 -8.34 -26.93 9.10
N LEU A 236 -7.10 -26.43 8.99
CA LEU A 236 -6.48 -26.13 7.71
C LEU A 236 -6.23 -27.39 6.87
N GLN A 237 -5.88 -28.52 7.48
CA GLN A 237 -5.75 -29.79 6.76
C GLN A 237 -7.11 -30.29 6.25
N VAL A 238 -8.16 -30.19 7.06
CA VAL A 238 -9.54 -30.55 6.65
C VAL A 238 -9.99 -29.69 5.47
N ILE A 239 -9.74 -28.38 5.51
CA ILE A 239 -10.04 -27.45 4.41
C ILE A 239 -9.26 -27.84 3.15
N HIS A 240 -7.97 -28.10 3.29
CA HIS A 240 -7.13 -28.53 2.17
C HIS A 240 -7.70 -29.81 1.53
N ASP A 241 -7.95 -30.84 2.34
CA ASP A 241 -8.44 -32.14 1.88
C ASP A 241 -9.84 -32.06 1.25
N ASP A 242 -10.74 -31.22 1.77
CA ASP A 242 -12.05 -30.94 1.16
C ASP A 242 -11.90 -30.24 -0.20
N ALA A 243 -11.08 -29.19 -0.25
CA ALA A 243 -10.89 -28.40 -1.46
C ALA A 243 -10.29 -29.23 -2.61
N GLU A 244 -9.48 -30.24 -2.31
CA GLU A 244 -8.90 -31.16 -3.30
C GLU A 244 -9.91 -32.16 -3.89
N GLN A 245 -11.07 -32.38 -3.26
CA GLN A 245 -12.08 -33.30 -3.79
C GLN A 245 -12.72 -32.78 -5.08
N LEU A 246 -12.79 -31.45 -5.24
CA LEU A 246 -13.31 -30.82 -6.44
C LEU A 246 -12.18 -30.59 -7.46
N PRO A 247 -12.29 -31.08 -8.70
CA PRO A 247 -11.30 -30.79 -9.73
C PRO A 247 -11.11 -29.28 -9.90
N ILE A 248 -9.86 -28.84 -10.04
CA ILE A 248 -9.52 -27.41 -10.06
C ILE A 248 -10.26 -26.62 -11.14
N SER A 249 -10.51 -27.22 -12.30
CA SER A 249 -11.29 -26.62 -13.39
C SER A 249 -12.76 -26.43 -13.04
N ASP A 250 -13.31 -27.25 -12.14
CA ASP A 250 -14.69 -27.10 -11.65
C ASP A 250 -14.74 -26.10 -10.50
N ALA A 251 -13.76 -26.12 -9.60
CA ALA A 251 -13.62 -25.12 -8.55
C ALA A 251 -13.50 -23.68 -9.11
N ALA A 252 -12.75 -23.51 -10.20
CA ALA A 252 -12.61 -22.23 -10.90
C ALA A 252 -13.94 -21.61 -11.35
N LYS A 253 -14.97 -22.42 -11.64
CA LYS A 253 -16.30 -21.93 -12.05
C LYS A 253 -17.08 -21.24 -10.93
N GLY A 254 -16.65 -21.42 -9.68
CA GLY A 254 -17.22 -20.78 -8.50
C GLY A 254 -16.26 -19.82 -7.79
N ALA A 255 -15.15 -19.44 -8.44
CA ALA A 255 -14.09 -18.64 -7.83
C ALA A 255 -14.44 -17.14 -7.75
N VAL A 256 -15.49 -16.81 -6.98
CA VAL A 256 -16.03 -15.44 -6.87
C VAL A 256 -15.01 -14.39 -6.40
N GLY A 257 -13.91 -14.80 -5.78
CA GLY A 257 -12.82 -13.90 -5.39
C GLY A 257 -12.24 -13.09 -6.55
N VAL A 258 -12.29 -13.63 -7.77
CA VAL A 258 -11.89 -12.95 -9.01
C VAL A 258 -12.66 -11.64 -9.22
N LEU A 259 -13.92 -11.55 -8.75
CA LEU A 259 -14.74 -10.35 -8.92
C LEU A 259 -14.16 -9.13 -8.20
N THR A 260 -13.37 -9.32 -7.14
CA THR A 260 -12.66 -8.23 -6.44
C THR A 260 -11.58 -7.55 -7.29
N THR A 261 -11.24 -8.14 -8.44
CA THR A 261 -10.28 -7.60 -9.42
C THR A 261 -10.93 -6.73 -10.50
N GLU A 262 -12.25 -6.58 -10.48
CA GLU A 262 -12.95 -5.76 -11.46
C GLU A 262 -12.75 -4.25 -11.25
N ASN A 263 -13.15 -3.48 -12.27
CA ASN A 263 -13.40 -2.06 -12.08
C ASN A 263 -14.38 -1.85 -10.91
N ARG A 264 -14.14 -0.85 -10.06
CA ARG A 264 -14.86 -0.68 -8.80
C ARG A 264 -16.36 -0.45 -8.99
N LYS A 265 -16.78 0.19 -10.08
CA LYS A 265 -18.20 0.36 -10.41
C LYS A 265 -18.84 -0.94 -10.88
N ILE A 266 -18.13 -1.69 -11.70
CA ILE A 266 -18.58 -3.02 -12.14
C ILE A 266 -18.71 -3.95 -10.92
N TRP A 267 -17.72 -3.92 -10.03
CA TRP A 267 -17.75 -4.70 -8.80
C TRP A 267 -18.86 -4.26 -7.84
N SER A 268 -19.18 -2.95 -7.75
CA SER A 268 -20.35 -2.43 -7.03
C SER A 268 -21.64 -3.10 -7.52
N SER A 269 -21.93 -3.00 -8.82
CA SER A 269 -23.14 -3.58 -9.40
C SER A 269 -23.22 -5.10 -9.24
N MET A 270 -22.07 -5.79 -9.24
CA MET A 270 -22.04 -7.23 -8.97
C MET A 270 -22.33 -7.54 -7.50
N ARG A 271 -21.83 -6.73 -6.54
CA ARG A 271 -22.19 -6.88 -5.13
C ARG A 271 -23.67 -6.67 -4.86
N GLU A 272 -24.30 -5.72 -5.54
CA GLU A 272 -25.76 -5.55 -5.47
C GLU A 272 -26.51 -6.81 -5.91
N LEU A 273 -25.98 -7.57 -6.88
CA LEU A 273 -26.58 -8.84 -7.29
C LEU A 273 -26.46 -9.92 -6.19
N PHE A 274 -25.34 -9.96 -5.45
CA PHE A 274 -25.20 -10.87 -4.30
C PHE A 274 -26.13 -10.48 -3.15
N SER A 275 -26.34 -9.18 -2.92
CA SER A 275 -27.10 -8.65 -1.78
C SER A 275 -28.53 -8.23 -2.11
N LYS A 276 -29.03 -8.56 -3.31
CA LYS A 276 -30.34 -8.11 -3.80
C LYS A 276 -31.48 -8.51 -2.88
N ASP A 277 -31.45 -9.75 -2.41
CA ASP A 277 -32.40 -10.27 -1.44
C ASP A 277 -31.69 -10.28 -0.07
N GLU A 278 -32.09 -9.35 0.79
CA GLU A 278 -31.53 -9.21 2.14
C GLU A 278 -31.73 -10.51 2.93
N GLY A 279 -30.66 -11.01 3.55
CA GLY A 279 -30.65 -12.29 4.25
C GLY A 279 -30.69 -13.53 3.34
N SER A 280 -30.37 -13.37 2.05
CA SER A 280 -30.02 -14.50 1.17
C SER A 280 -28.66 -15.10 1.55
N ASN A 281 -28.45 -16.35 1.16
CA ASN A 281 -27.19 -17.07 1.41
C ASN A 281 -25.96 -16.34 0.83
N ASN A 282 -26.08 -15.73 -0.36
CA ASN A 282 -25.03 -14.91 -0.96
C ASN A 282 -24.69 -13.65 -0.15
N ALA A 283 -25.71 -12.94 0.34
CA ALA A 283 -25.52 -11.75 1.19
C ALA A 283 -24.79 -12.12 2.49
N ASP A 284 -25.22 -13.22 3.12
CA ASP A 284 -24.62 -13.70 4.37
C ASP A 284 -23.17 -14.17 4.15
N CYS A 285 -22.88 -14.86 3.04
CA CYS A 285 -21.51 -15.21 2.66
C CYS A 285 -20.61 -13.98 2.46
N LEU A 286 -21.09 -12.93 1.77
CA LEU A 286 -20.34 -11.69 1.61
C LEU A 286 -20.06 -11.01 2.96
N ASN A 287 -21.06 -10.95 3.84
CA ASN A 287 -20.90 -10.34 5.15
C ASN A 287 -19.87 -11.09 6.01
N ILE A 288 -19.83 -12.43 5.94
CA ILE A 288 -18.79 -13.24 6.60
C ILE A 288 -17.40 -12.89 6.06
N VAL A 289 -17.25 -12.74 4.74
CA VAL A 289 -15.97 -12.37 4.13
C VAL A 289 -15.55 -10.95 4.53
N ASP A 290 -16.46 -9.99 4.48
CA ASP A 290 -16.19 -8.58 4.76
C ASP A 290 -15.82 -8.32 6.23
N SER A 291 -16.49 -9.00 7.18
CA SER A 291 -16.24 -8.89 8.62
C SER A 291 -15.00 -9.67 9.10
N ALA A 292 -14.49 -10.64 8.33
CA ALA A 292 -13.38 -11.48 8.78
C ALA A 292 -12.15 -10.66 9.21
N LEU A 293 -11.43 -11.14 10.23
CA LEU A 293 -10.21 -10.51 10.74
C LEU A 293 -9.18 -10.28 9.63
N PHE A 294 -8.94 -11.31 8.82
CA PHE A 294 -8.11 -11.31 7.62
C PHE A 294 -8.43 -12.56 6.78
N ILE A 295 -7.92 -12.60 5.56
CA ILE A 295 -8.01 -13.77 4.67
C ILE A 295 -6.72 -14.59 4.74
N LEU A 296 -6.83 -15.91 4.76
CA LEU A 296 -5.71 -16.84 4.57
C LEU A 296 -5.85 -17.54 3.22
N CYS A 297 -4.89 -17.39 2.32
CA CYS A 297 -4.87 -18.06 1.02
C CYS A 297 -3.89 -19.25 1.06
N LEU A 298 -4.40 -20.47 0.88
CA LEU A 298 -3.62 -21.69 0.70
C LEU A 298 -3.43 -21.97 -0.79
N ASP A 299 -2.29 -21.54 -1.31
CA ASP A 299 -1.95 -21.66 -2.73
C ASP A 299 -1.38 -23.03 -3.09
N TYR A 300 -1.89 -23.61 -4.17
CA TYR A 300 -1.47 -24.92 -4.68
C TYR A 300 -0.24 -24.85 -5.62
N THR A 301 0.36 -23.66 -5.77
CA THR A 301 1.55 -23.44 -6.61
C THR A 301 2.85 -23.44 -5.80
N GLU A 302 3.96 -23.70 -6.49
CA GLU A 302 5.33 -23.72 -5.98
C GLU A 302 6.21 -22.86 -6.91
N PRO A 303 6.17 -21.52 -6.82
CA PRO A 303 6.92 -20.64 -7.74
C PRO A 303 8.42 -20.91 -7.66
N ALA A 304 9.09 -21.04 -8.81
CA ALA A 304 10.47 -21.51 -8.88
C ALA A 304 11.50 -20.38 -8.73
N THR A 305 11.12 -19.15 -9.08
CA THR A 305 12.00 -17.98 -9.01
C THR A 305 11.44 -16.90 -8.08
N SER A 306 12.31 -16.05 -7.53
CA SER A 306 11.90 -14.91 -6.69
C SER A 306 10.95 -13.97 -7.45
N ALA A 307 11.10 -13.82 -8.76
CA ALA A 307 10.23 -12.99 -9.60
C ALA A 307 8.81 -13.58 -9.71
N GLU A 308 8.69 -14.89 -9.99
CA GLU A 308 7.40 -15.59 -10.00
C GLU A 308 6.75 -15.56 -8.62
N LEU A 309 7.53 -15.71 -7.55
CA LEU A 309 7.03 -15.65 -6.19
C LEU A 309 6.49 -14.26 -5.84
N CYS A 310 7.23 -13.20 -6.18
CA CYS A 310 6.77 -11.81 -6.02
C CYS A 310 5.47 -11.54 -6.79
N MET A 311 5.40 -12.01 -8.04
CA MET A 311 4.19 -11.91 -8.86
C MET A 311 3.02 -12.66 -8.21
N ASN A 312 3.24 -13.87 -7.70
CA ASN A 312 2.21 -14.66 -7.03
C ASN A 312 1.63 -13.95 -5.78
N MET A 313 2.48 -13.29 -5.00
CA MET A 313 2.05 -12.53 -3.82
C MET A 313 1.26 -11.26 -4.18
N LEU A 314 1.50 -10.68 -5.35
CA LEU A 314 0.80 -9.48 -5.79
C LEU A 314 -0.52 -9.79 -6.51
N CYS A 315 -0.50 -10.68 -7.51
CA CYS A 315 -1.63 -10.92 -8.41
C CYS A 315 -1.98 -12.41 -8.64
N GLY A 316 -1.23 -13.34 -8.05
CA GLY A 316 -1.36 -14.77 -8.32
C GLY A 316 -0.80 -15.18 -9.69
N THR A 317 -0.83 -16.49 -9.98
CA THR A 317 -0.46 -17.04 -11.29
C THR A 317 -1.65 -17.02 -12.24
N SER A 318 -1.37 -16.88 -13.54
CA SER A 318 -2.37 -17.04 -14.61
C SER A 318 -2.01 -18.28 -15.42
N GLU A 319 -2.79 -19.34 -15.26
CA GLU A 319 -2.66 -20.64 -15.92
C GLU A 319 -4.01 -21.04 -16.50
N VAL A 320 -4.08 -21.24 -17.82
CA VAL A 320 -5.33 -21.60 -18.50
C VAL A 320 -5.30 -23.05 -18.95
N GLU A 321 -6.17 -23.87 -18.40
CA GLU A 321 -6.36 -25.26 -18.77
C GLU A 321 -7.68 -25.45 -19.51
N ARG A 322 -7.63 -25.93 -20.77
CA ARG A 322 -8.82 -26.18 -21.59
C ARG A 322 -9.78 -24.98 -21.68
N GLY A 323 -9.22 -23.76 -21.62
CA GLY A 323 -9.98 -22.50 -21.71
C GLY A 323 -10.56 -22.01 -20.38
N VAL A 324 -10.17 -22.60 -19.24
CA VAL A 324 -10.53 -22.15 -17.89
C VAL A 324 -9.28 -21.69 -17.17
N GLN A 325 -9.29 -20.50 -16.59
CA GLN A 325 -8.25 -20.01 -15.68
C GLN A 325 -8.28 -20.82 -14.39
N VAL A 326 -7.16 -21.49 -14.11
CA VAL A 326 -6.94 -22.31 -12.91
C VAL A 326 -5.73 -21.84 -12.11
N GLY A 327 -5.10 -20.72 -12.50
CA GLY A 327 -4.01 -20.13 -11.74
C GLY A 327 -4.46 -19.56 -10.39
N THR A 328 -3.51 -19.33 -9.49
CA THR A 328 -3.79 -18.88 -8.11
C THR A 328 -4.37 -17.45 -8.04
N CYS A 329 -4.39 -16.71 -9.15
CA CYS A 329 -5.12 -15.44 -9.25
C CYS A 329 -6.62 -15.56 -8.93
N THR A 330 -7.17 -16.77 -8.99
CA THR A 330 -8.55 -17.11 -8.59
C THR A 330 -8.73 -17.34 -7.09
N ASN A 331 -7.64 -17.41 -6.31
CA ASN A 331 -7.62 -17.78 -4.90
C ASN A 331 -7.29 -16.57 -4.01
N ARG A 332 -7.96 -15.43 -4.23
CA ARG A 332 -7.69 -14.14 -3.58
C ARG A 332 -8.96 -13.36 -3.27
N TRP A 333 -8.89 -12.46 -2.29
CA TRP A 333 -9.90 -11.44 -2.03
C TRP A 333 -9.22 -10.09 -1.79
N TYR A 334 -9.10 -9.27 -2.84
CA TYR A 334 -8.24 -8.08 -2.84
C TYR A 334 -8.78 -6.89 -2.03
N ASP A 335 -10.04 -6.96 -1.61
CA ASP A 335 -10.66 -5.93 -0.76
C ASP A 335 -10.21 -6.02 0.71
N LYS A 336 -9.33 -6.97 1.08
CA LYS A 336 -8.89 -7.23 2.47
C LYS A 336 -7.38 -7.46 2.59
N LEU A 337 -6.89 -7.41 3.83
CA LEU A 337 -5.58 -7.98 4.19
C LEU A 337 -5.63 -9.50 4.08
N GLN A 338 -4.65 -10.07 3.38
CA GLN A 338 -4.57 -11.50 3.12
C GLN A 338 -3.14 -12.04 3.34
N ILE A 339 -3.03 -13.12 4.10
CA ILE A 339 -1.81 -13.91 4.27
C ILE A 339 -1.85 -15.01 3.21
N ILE A 340 -0.81 -15.12 2.39
CA ILE A 340 -0.71 -16.09 1.30
C ILE A 340 0.38 -17.10 1.65
N VAL A 341 0.08 -18.40 1.57
CA VAL A 341 1.04 -19.48 1.83
C VAL A 341 1.03 -20.44 0.65
N CYS A 342 2.15 -20.50 -0.08
CA CYS A 342 2.37 -21.41 -1.19
C CYS A 342 2.52 -22.86 -0.69
N LYS A 343 2.38 -23.82 -1.60
CA LYS A 343 2.47 -25.25 -1.29
C LYS A 343 3.83 -25.67 -0.72
N ASN A 344 4.90 -24.99 -1.14
CA ASN A 344 6.25 -25.17 -0.61
C ASN A 344 6.51 -24.42 0.72
N GLY A 345 5.48 -23.79 1.29
CA GLY A 345 5.54 -23.02 2.53
C GLY A 345 5.95 -21.55 2.36
N SER A 346 6.45 -21.11 1.19
CA SER A 346 6.78 -19.69 0.98
C SER A 346 5.55 -18.82 1.24
N ALA A 347 5.72 -17.74 2.00
CA ALA A 347 4.60 -16.95 2.50
C ALA A 347 4.77 -15.45 2.26
N GLY A 348 3.66 -14.75 2.06
CA GLY A 348 3.61 -13.32 1.88
C GLY A 348 2.32 -12.70 2.42
N ILE A 349 2.26 -11.38 2.42
CA ILE A 349 1.10 -10.60 2.85
C ILE A 349 0.75 -9.65 1.70
N ASN A 350 -0.47 -9.71 1.21
CA ASN A 350 -1.06 -8.71 0.31
C ASN A 350 -2.10 -7.93 1.10
N PHE A 351 -2.19 -6.62 0.89
CA PHE A 351 -3.11 -5.80 1.68
C PHE A 351 -3.71 -4.66 0.87
N GLU A 352 -4.96 -4.33 1.22
CA GLU A 352 -5.66 -3.17 0.71
C GLU A 352 -5.05 -1.90 1.34
N HIS A 353 -4.63 -0.95 0.50
CA HIS A 353 -3.75 0.16 0.90
C HIS A 353 -4.51 1.43 1.33
N THR A 354 -5.83 1.50 1.17
CA THR A 354 -6.58 2.74 1.40
C THR A 354 -6.52 3.17 2.87
N GLY A 355 -6.77 2.23 3.78
CA GLY A 355 -6.87 2.45 5.23
C GLY A 355 -5.56 2.41 6.01
N VAL A 356 -4.49 1.86 5.41
CA VAL A 356 -3.23 1.59 6.11
C VAL A 356 -2.04 1.88 5.21
N ASP A 357 -1.03 2.54 5.76
CA ASP A 357 0.25 2.76 5.09
C ASP A 357 1.19 1.56 5.32
N GLY A 358 2.18 1.39 4.45
CA GLY A 358 3.04 0.21 4.48
C GLY A 358 3.85 0.04 5.77
N HIS A 359 4.11 1.11 6.53
CA HIS A 359 4.81 1.04 7.82
C HIS A 359 4.01 0.23 8.86
N THR A 360 2.71 0.47 8.96
CA THR A 360 1.83 -0.22 9.91
C THR A 360 1.73 -1.71 9.58
N VAL A 361 1.62 -2.05 8.29
CA VAL A 361 1.59 -3.46 7.86
C VAL A 361 2.97 -4.12 7.98
N LEU A 362 4.06 -3.37 7.82
CA LEU A 362 5.42 -3.87 8.02
C LEU A 362 5.65 -4.26 9.49
N ARG A 363 5.15 -3.47 10.44
CA ARG A 363 5.19 -3.82 11.87
C ARG A 363 4.47 -5.14 12.12
N PHE A 364 3.27 -5.30 11.57
CA PHE A 364 2.53 -6.56 11.64
C PHE A 364 3.31 -7.74 11.06
N ALA A 365 3.83 -7.62 9.83
CA ALA A 365 4.61 -8.66 9.17
C ALA A 365 5.85 -9.07 9.99
N SER A 366 6.57 -8.07 10.52
CA SER A 366 7.78 -8.24 11.32
C SER A 366 7.51 -8.95 12.65
N ASP A 367 6.47 -8.53 13.36
CA ASP A 367 6.11 -9.08 14.67
C ASP A 367 5.54 -10.49 14.53
N VAL A 368 4.73 -10.75 13.50
CA VAL A 368 4.26 -12.10 13.16
C VAL A 368 5.43 -13.03 12.88
N TYR A 369 6.35 -12.64 12.00
CA TYR A 369 7.53 -13.45 11.68
C TYR A 369 8.39 -13.70 12.93
N THR A 370 8.69 -12.66 13.69
CA THR A 370 9.51 -12.76 14.91
C THR A 370 8.85 -13.66 15.95
N ASP A 371 7.54 -13.54 16.15
CA ASP A 371 6.81 -14.40 17.08
C ASP A 371 6.83 -15.87 16.65
N THR A 372 6.75 -16.20 15.36
CA THR A 372 6.89 -17.60 14.92
C THR A 372 8.24 -18.22 15.32
N ILE A 373 9.32 -17.44 15.26
CA ILE A 373 10.67 -17.85 15.68
C ILE A 373 10.75 -17.97 17.20
N LEU A 374 10.26 -16.97 17.94
CA LEU A 374 10.31 -16.95 19.40
C LEU A 374 9.42 -18.04 20.03
N ARG A 375 8.25 -18.32 19.46
CA ARG A 375 7.39 -19.44 19.90
C ARG A 375 8.08 -20.77 19.68
N PHE A 376 8.74 -20.98 18.54
CA PHE A 376 9.53 -22.19 18.32
C PHE A 376 10.69 -22.30 19.33
N ALA A 377 11.44 -21.22 19.55
CA ALA A 377 12.51 -21.20 20.55
C ALA A 377 11.99 -21.55 21.96
N ARG A 378 10.78 -21.11 22.32
CA ARG A 378 10.11 -21.46 23.58
C ARG A 378 9.77 -22.95 23.72
N THR A 379 9.43 -23.63 22.61
CA THR A 379 9.20 -25.09 22.65
C THR A 379 10.46 -25.89 22.97
N ILE A 380 11.64 -25.35 22.64
CA ILE A 380 12.96 -25.96 22.94
C ILE A 380 13.45 -25.52 24.31
N ASN A 381 13.34 -24.22 24.61
CA ASN A 381 13.75 -23.60 25.85
C ASN A 381 12.62 -22.72 26.40
N GLY A 382 11.91 -23.21 27.41
CA GLY A 382 10.76 -22.50 28.01
C GLY A 382 11.07 -21.12 28.61
N GLN A 383 12.34 -20.70 28.70
CA GLN A 383 12.75 -19.36 29.13
C GLN A 383 12.98 -18.37 27.98
N ALA A 384 12.78 -18.78 26.72
CA ALA A 384 12.90 -17.86 25.59
C ALA A 384 11.87 -16.72 25.69
N PRO A 385 12.24 -15.48 25.31
CA PRO A 385 11.39 -14.31 25.50
C PRO A 385 10.12 -14.39 24.65
N SER A 386 9.08 -13.68 25.11
CA SER A 386 7.86 -13.40 24.35
C SER A 386 7.91 -11.97 23.83
N LEU A 387 7.36 -11.76 22.63
CA LEU A 387 7.13 -10.42 22.10
C LEU A 387 5.96 -9.72 22.81
N TRP A 388 4.95 -10.51 23.21
CA TRP A 388 3.68 -10.03 23.77
C TRP A 388 3.76 -9.83 25.28
N ALA A 389 3.19 -8.72 25.76
CA ALA A 389 3.11 -8.38 27.18
C ALA A 389 2.26 -9.39 27.98
N SER A 390 1.16 -9.84 27.40
CA SER A 390 0.37 -10.96 27.93
C SER A 390 0.10 -11.99 26.83
N THR A 391 -0.26 -13.21 27.25
CA THR A 391 -0.59 -14.31 26.33
C THR A 391 -2.01 -14.77 26.59
N SER A 392 -2.70 -15.20 25.54
CA SER A 392 -3.96 -15.93 25.69
C SER A 392 -3.78 -17.13 26.63
N PRO A 393 -4.73 -17.41 27.52
CA PRO A 393 -4.73 -18.67 28.25
C PRO A 393 -4.79 -19.84 27.26
N ASP A 394 -4.18 -20.97 27.64
CA ASP A 394 -4.10 -22.16 26.80
C ASP A 394 -5.50 -22.71 26.49
N PRO A 395 -5.97 -22.67 25.23
CA PRO A 395 -7.33 -23.09 24.88
C PRO A 395 -7.61 -24.54 25.25
N SER A 396 -6.59 -25.40 25.22
CA SER A 396 -6.72 -26.83 25.57
C SER A 396 -7.00 -27.08 27.06
N LYS A 397 -6.81 -26.06 27.91
CA LYS A 397 -7.03 -26.12 29.36
C LYS A 397 -8.26 -25.33 29.81
N ARG A 398 -8.96 -24.66 28.88
CA ARG A 398 -10.16 -23.88 29.15
C ARG A 398 -11.40 -24.76 28.98
N ASP A 399 -12.45 -24.43 29.70
CA ASP A 399 -13.76 -25.04 29.50
C ASP A 399 -14.32 -24.56 28.15
N PRO A 400 -14.72 -25.46 27.21
CA PRO A 400 -15.32 -25.06 25.95
C PRO A 400 -16.54 -24.15 26.09
N GLU A 401 -17.32 -24.28 27.17
CA GLU A 401 -18.46 -23.40 27.43
C GLU A 401 -18.02 -21.94 27.71
N SER A 402 -16.77 -21.74 28.13
CA SER A 402 -16.21 -20.40 28.41
C SER A 402 -15.86 -19.61 27.16
N PHE A 403 -15.85 -20.23 25.97
CA PHE A 403 -15.57 -19.54 24.71
C PHE A 403 -16.76 -18.72 24.21
N GLY A 404 -17.95 -18.93 24.80
CA GLY A 404 -19.18 -18.28 24.35
C GLY A 404 -19.74 -18.94 23.09
N ASP A 405 -20.50 -18.16 22.32
CA ASP A 405 -21.09 -18.62 21.07
C ASP A 405 -20.08 -18.48 19.93
N VAL A 406 -19.36 -19.57 19.66
CA VAL A 406 -18.31 -19.62 18.64
C VAL A 406 -18.42 -20.89 17.81
N SER A 407 -18.15 -20.79 16.50
CA SER A 407 -18.06 -21.93 15.60
C SER A 407 -16.61 -22.30 15.31
N THR A 408 -16.14 -23.38 15.92
CA THR A 408 -14.75 -23.86 15.78
C THR A 408 -14.55 -24.80 14.60
N THR A 409 -15.63 -25.29 13.98
CA THR A 409 -15.56 -26.22 12.84
C THR A 409 -15.50 -25.42 11.54
N PRO A 410 -14.63 -25.76 10.58
CA PRO A 410 -14.61 -25.10 9.29
C PRO A 410 -15.94 -25.24 8.56
N HIS A 411 -16.56 -24.10 8.21
CA HIS A 411 -17.76 -24.02 7.40
C HIS A 411 -17.41 -23.57 5.99
N LYS A 412 -17.80 -24.35 5.00
CA LYS A 412 -17.67 -23.97 3.59
C LYS A 412 -18.74 -22.94 3.23
N LEU A 413 -18.34 -21.86 2.56
CA LEU A 413 -19.27 -20.90 1.97
C LEU A 413 -19.62 -21.38 0.56
N GLU A 414 -20.90 -21.61 0.31
CA GLU A 414 -21.43 -22.01 -0.99
C GLU A 414 -22.16 -20.83 -1.63
N TRP A 415 -21.76 -20.46 -2.85
CA TRP A 415 -22.32 -19.32 -3.56
C TRP A 415 -23.47 -19.78 -4.46
N ASP A 416 -24.61 -19.10 -4.37
CA ASP A 416 -25.73 -19.30 -5.29
C ASP A 416 -25.41 -18.62 -6.62
N MET A 417 -24.83 -19.39 -7.55
CA MET A 417 -24.38 -18.91 -8.85
C MET A 417 -25.54 -18.74 -9.84
N VAL A 418 -26.22 -17.59 -9.76
CA VAL A 418 -27.20 -17.18 -10.78
C VAL A 418 -26.52 -16.92 -12.14
N PRO A 419 -27.23 -17.03 -13.28
CA PRO A 419 -26.64 -16.90 -14.62
C PRO A 419 -25.82 -15.61 -14.81
N GLU A 420 -26.28 -14.50 -14.26
CA GLU A 420 -25.63 -13.19 -14.31
C GLU A 420 -24.27 -13.20 -13.59
N LEU A 421 -24.19 -13.85 -12.42
CA LEU A 421 -22.93 -14.00 -11.66
C LEU A 421 -21.95 -14.92 -12.37
N ALA A 422 -22.44 -16.03 -12.95
CA ALA A 422 -21.58 -16.96 -13.70
C ALA A 422 -20.96 -16.29 -14.95
N ILE A 423 -21.72 -15.45 -15.66
CA ILE A 423 -21.22 -14.67 -16.79
C ILE A 423 -20.21 -13.61 -16.32
N SER A 424 -20.56 -12.89 -15.24
CA SER A 424 -19.71 -11.87 -14.63
C SER A 424 -18.34 -12.43 -14.23
N LEU A 425 -18.34 -13.60 -13.59
CA LEU A 425 -17.12 -14.30 -13.17
C LEU A 425 -16.22 -14.60 -14.36
N ARG A 426 -16.78 -15.12 -15.46
CA ARG A 426 -16.01 -15.44 -16.68
C ARG A 426 -15.37 -14.19 -17.32
N PHE A 427 -16.07 -13.06 -17.31
CA PHE A 427 -15.52 -11.80 -17.83
C PHE A 427 -14.42 -11.25 -16.93
N ALA A 428 -14.64 -11.27 -15.61
CA ALA A 428 -13.63 -10.86 -14.63
C ALA A 428 -12.37 -11.73 -14.73
N GLU A 429 -12.53 -13.05 -14.90
CA GLU A 429 -11.44 -14.00 -15.14
C GLU A 429 -10.60 -13.61 -16.36
N THR A 430 -11.27 -13.34 -17.49
CA THR A 430 -10.61 -12.96 -18.74
C THR A 430 -9.83 -11.64 -18.57
N ARG A 431 -10.46 -10.65 -17.94
CA ARG A 431 -9.86 -9.33 -17.69
C ARG A 431 -8.66 -9.40 -16.75
N LEU A 432 -8.75 -10.21 -15.70
CA LEU A 432 -7.65 -10.45 -14.77
C LEU A 432 -6.47 -11.12 -15.48
N ALA A 433 -6.73 -12.15 -16.31
CA ALA A 433 -5.70 -12.83 -17.08
C ALA A 433 -4.98 -11.87 -18.04
N ASP A 434 -5.73 -11.00 -18.73
CA ASP A 434 -5.16 -9.95 -19.58
C ASP A 434 -4.30 -8.98 -18.75
N LEU A 435 -4.81 -8.51 -17.61
CA LEU A 435 -4.09 -7.58 -16.74
C LEU A 435 -2.78 -8.20 -16.23
N ILE A 436 -2.80 -9.47 -15.84
CA ILE A 436 -1.60 -10.19 -15.40
C ILE A 436 -0.60 -10.30 -16.55
N GLN A 437 -1.03 -10.68 -17.76
CA GLN A 437 -0.16 -10.82 -18.93
C GLN A 437 0.43 -9.49 -19.43
N GLN A 438 -0.20 -8.35 -19.10
CA GLN A 438 0.32 -7.02 -19.41
C GLN A 438 1.47 -6.60 -18.49
N ASN A 439 1.61 -7.23 -17.32
CA ASN A 439 2.60 -6.87 -16.32
C ASN A 439 3.78 -7.85 -16.32
N GLU A 440 4.98 -7.31 -16.11
CA GLU A 440 6.21 -8.07 -15.95
C GLU A 440 6.81 -7.83 -14.57
N PHE A 441 7.41 -8.86 -13.98
CA PHE A 441 8.12 -8.79 -12.70
C PHE A 441 9.54 -9.29 -12.85
N GLN A 442 10.49 -8.59 -12.26
CA GLN A 442 11.88 -9.01 -12.15
C GLN A 442 12.44 -8.60 -10.79
N THR A 443 13.30 -9.45 -10.24
CA THR A 443 13.95 -9.22 -8.96
C THR A 443 15.47 -9.17 -9.09
N LEU A 444 16.12 -8.42 -8.22
CA LEU A 444 17.56 -8.39 -8.02
C LEU A 444 17.87 -8.71 -6.56
N GLU A 445 18.71 -9.72 -6.32
CA GLU A 445 19.34 -9.96 -5.02
C GLU A 445 20.83 -9.64 -5.18
N PHE A 446 21.23 -8.42 -4.81
CA PHE A 446 22.58 -7.91 -4.98
C PHE A 446 23.41 -8.15 -3.70
N GLU A 447 24.25 -9.18 -3.69
CA GLU A 447 24.97 -9.64 -2.49
C GLU A 447 26.39 -9.06 -2.35
N GLN A 448 26.82 -8.20 -3.26
CA GLN A 448 28.21 -7.76 -3.32
C GLN A 448 28.53 -6.67 -2.27
N TYR A 449 27.52 -5.91 -1.85
CA TYR A 449 27.55 -4.97 -0.72
C TYR A 449 26.14 -4.50 -0.36
N GLY A 450 26.00 -3.88 0.82
CA GLY A 450 24.77 -3.22 1.27
C GLY A 450 25.08 -1.97 2.10
N LYS A 451 24.21 -1.68 3.06
CA LYS A 451 24.27 -0.51 3.95
C LYS A 451 25.68 -0.25 4.50
N ASN A 452 26.35 -1.26 5.04
CA ASN A 452 27.66 -1.11 5.69
C ASN A 452 28.73 -0.53 4.76
N PHE A 453 28.73 -0.96 3.49
CA PHE A 453 29.66 -0.41 2.51
C PHE A 453 29.29 1.02 2.14
N ILE A 454 28.00 1.28 1.89
CA ILE A 454 27.52 2.60 1.44
C ILE A 454 27.81 3.66 2.50
N THR A 455 27.51 3.37 3.77
CA THR A 455 27.82 4.25 4.90
C THR A 455 29.32 4.43 5.09
N SER A 456 30.13 3.36 4.95
CA SER A 456 31.61 3.46 5.03
C SER A 456 32.21 4.36 3.94
N MET A 457 31.49 4.56 2.84
CA MET A 457 31.86 5.46 1.75
C MET A 457 31.30 6.88 1.92
N GLY A 458 30.59 7.15 3.01
CA GLY A 458 30.08 8.47 3.37
C GLY A 458 28.77 8.85 2.69
N PHE A 459 27.94 7.87 2.33
CA PHE A 459 26.64 8.09 1.67
C PHE A 459 25.48 7.62 2.56
N SER A 460 24.34 8.32 2.44
CA SER A 460 23.06 7.80 2.91
C SER A 460 22.67 6.58 2.04
N PRO A 461 22.37 5.41 2.63
CA PRO A 461 22.04 4.21 1.88
C PRO A 461 20.87 4.39 0.92
N ASP A 462 19.81 5.02 1.41
CA ASP A 462 18.58 5.26 0.67
C ASP A 462 18.80 6.20 -0.52
N ALA A 463 19.38 7.39 -0.27
CA ALA A 463 19.74 8.34 -1.32
C ALA A 463 20.66 7.73 -2.39
N PHE A 464 21.60 6.88 -1.99
CA PHE A 464 22.50 6.19 -2.91
C PHE A 464 21.75 5.25 -3.88
N VAL A 465 20.77 4.51 -3.36
CA VAL A 465 19.94 3.59 -4.15
C VAL A 465 18.95 4.36 -5.03
N GLN A 466 18.37 5.46 -4.55
CA GLN A 466 17.53 6.34 -5.37
C GLN A 466 18.27 6.90 -6.59
N MET A 467 19.54 7.30 -6.43
CA MET A 467 20.39 7.70 -7.55
C MET A 467 20.71 6.55 -8.51
N ALA A 468 20.79 5.31 -8.00
CA ALA A 468 21.01 4.12 -8.80
C ALA A 468 19.85 3.86 -9.77
N PHE A 469 18.60 4.00 -9.33
CA PHE A 469 17.42 3.86 -10.18
C PHE A 469 17.42 4.86 -11.32
N GLN A 470 17.69 6.13 -11.00
CA GLN A 470 17.80 7.18 -12.02
C GLN A 470 18.95 6.92 -12.99
N ALA A 471 20.12 6.46 -12.50
CA ALA A 471 21.27 6.15 -13.34
C ALA A 471 21.02 4.98 -14.30
N ALA A 472 20.40 3.91 -13.82
CA ALA A 472 20.01 2.77 -14.64
C ALA A 472 18.99 3.17 -15.71
N TYR A 473 17.96 3.95 -15.33
CA TYR A 473 16.94 4.41 -16.25
C TYR A 473 17.52 5.34 -17.33
N TYR A 474 18.30 6.34 -16.92
CA TYR A 474 18.96 7.26 -17.86
C TYR A 474 19.90 6.53 -18.82
N GLY A 475 20.65 5.54 -18.35
CA GLY A 475 21.53 4.72 -19.18
C GLY A 475 20.79 3.91 -20.26
N MET A 476 19.54 3.54 -20.00
CA MET A 476 18.71 2.79 -20.94
C MET A 476 17.94 3.67 -21.91
N TYR A 477 17.34 4.75 -21.40
CA TYR A 477 16.37 5.54 -22.15
C TYR A 477 16.88 6.93 -22.57
N GLY A 478 18.04 7.36 -22.06
CA GLY A 478 18.66 8.65 -22.38
C GLY A 478 17.85 9.88 -21.93
N ARG A 479 16.89 9.70 -21.02
CA ARG A 479 15.97 10.74 -20.55
C ARG A 479 15.79 10.67 -19.04
N VAL A 480 15.45 11.83 -18.47
CA VAL A 480 15.10 12.00 -17.06
C VAL A 480 13.57 12.09 -16.99
N GLU A 481 12.97 11.41 -16.03
CA GLU A 481 11.52 11.31 -15.88
C GLU A 481 11.13 11.44 -14.40
N SER A 482 9.87 11.79 -14.13
CA SER A 482 9.37 11.97 -12.76
C SER A 482 9.57 10.70 -11.91
N VAL A 483 10.13 10.90 -10.72
CA VAL A 483 10.37 9.86 -9.70
C VAL A 483 9.64 10.27 -8.42
N TYR A 484 8.96 9.30 -7.82
CA TYR A 484 8.26 9.46 -6.55
C TYR A 484 8.82 8.46 -5.56
N GLU A 485 9.04 8.95 -4.35
CA GLU A 485 9.31 8.14 -3.17
C GLU A 485 8.48 8.67 -1.99
N PRO A 486 7.93 7.83 -1.11
CA PRO A 486 7.14 8.30 0.02
C PRO A 486 8.02 8.71 1.22
N ALA A 487 7.64 9.78 1.90
CA ALA A 487 8.13 10.16 3.22
C ALA A 487 7.03 9.94 4.27
N MET A 488 7.37 9.39 5.42
CA MET A 488 6.42 9.13 6.48
C MET A 488 6.13 10.43 7.24
N THR A 489 4.86 10.70 7.53
CA THR A 489 4.45 11.84 8.37
C THR A 489 3.78 11.41 9.67
N LYS A 490 3.94 10.15 10.09
CA LYS A 490 3.38 9.59 11.33
C LYS A 490 3.91 10.25 12.61
N ALA A 491 4.91 11.13 12.55
CA ALA A 491 5.26 11.99 13.69
C ALA A 491 4.16 13.03 14.02
N PHE A 492 3.15 13.16 13.16
CA PHE A 492 1.99 14.01 13.33
C PHE A 492 0.72 13.17 13.52
N PHE A 493 -0.25 13.74 14.22
CA PHE A 493 -1.56 13.14 14.47
C PHE A 493 -2.27 12.81 13.16
N HIS A 494 -2.67 11.55 12.99
CA HIS A 494 -3.25 11.01 11.75
C HIS A 494 -2.35 11.22 10.52
N GLY A 495 -1.03 11.24 10.74
CA GLY A 495 -0.05 11.38 9.67
C GLY A 495 -0.12 10.22 8.67
N ARG A 496 -0.12 10.57 7.37
CA ARG A 496 -0.02 9.62 6.25
C ARG A 496 1.39 9.72 5.64
N THR A 497 1.47 10.15 4.38
CA THR A 497 2.72 10.31 3.65
C THR A 497 2.82 11.64 2.93
N GLU A 498 4.05 12.10 2.70
CA GLU A 498 4.42 13.16 1.79
C GLU A 498 5.26 12.57 0.63
N ALA A 499 5.42 13.29 -0.49
CA ALA A 499 6.19 12.86 -1.64
C ALA A 499 7.61 13.46 -1.67
N ILE A 500 8.62 12.60 -1.73
CA ILE A 500 10.00 12.94 -2.07
C ILE A 500 10.11 12.89 -3.60
N ARG A 501 10.42 14.03 -4.22
CA ARG A 501 10.62 14.14 -5.67
C ARG A 501 12.10 13.99 -6.01
N SER A 502 12.55 12.75 -6.12
CA SER A 502 13.99 12.39 -6.18
C SER A 502 14.76 12.97 -7.37
N VAL A 503 14.09 13.51 -8.39
CA VAL A 503 14.73 14.21 -9.51
C VAL A 503 15.00 15.65 -9.13
N THR A 504 16.28 16.02 -9.06
CA THR A 504 16.72 17.39 -8.81
C THR A 504 17.78 17.77 -9.84
N GLN A 505 18.14 19.05 -9.91
CA GLN A 505 19.22 19.48 -10.79
C GLN A 505 20.53 18.75 -10.48
N GLU A 506 20.83 18.52 -9.20
CA GLU A 506 22.01 17.78 -8.74
C GLU A 506 21.96 16.31 -9.19
N SER A 507 20.78 15.68 -9.19
CA SER A 507 20.64 14.31 -9.72
C SER A 507 20.89 14.30 -11.23
N VAL A 508 20.33 15.24 -11.99
CA VAL A 508 20.57 15.36 -13.45
C VAL A 508 22.05 15.59 -13.76
N ASP A 509 22.71 16.46 -13.02
CA ASP A 509 24.14 16.72 -13.17
C ASP A 509 24.98 15.48 -12.88
N PHE A 510 24.60 14.70 -11.86
CA PHE A 510 25.19 13.39 -11.59
C PHE A 510 25.00 12.43 -12.76
N LEU A 511 23.77 12.26 -13.28
CA LEU A 511 23.47 11.35 -14.38
C LEU A 511 24.31 11.68 -15.62
N ARG A 512 24.32 12.95 -16.03
CA ARG A 512 25.11 13.42 -17.17
C ARG A 512 26.60 13.21 -16.94
N THR A 513 27.10 13.50 -15.74
CA THR A 513 28.52 13.33 -15.39
C THR A 513 28.93 11.86 -15.37
N PHE A 514 28.07 10.99 -14.85
CA PHE A 514 28.32 9.55 -14.71
C PHE A 514 28.38 8.86 -16.08
N TRP A 515 27.48 9.19 -17.00
CA TRP A 515 27.42 8.57 -18.32
C TRP A 515 28.37 9.20 -19.34
N ALA A 516 28.89 10.40 -19.10
CA ALA A 516 29.95 10.99 -19.92
C ALA A 516 31.36 10.47 -19.56
N GLU A 517 32.32 10.74 -20.45
CA GLU A 517 33.74 10.46 -20.23
C GLU A 517 34.36 11.46 -19.24
N ASN A 518 34.09 11.24 -17.94
CA ASN A 518 34.68 12.02 -16.84
C ASN A 518 35.59 11.14 -15.95
N PRO A 519 36.59 11.76 -15.27
CA PRO A 519 37.40 11.05 -14.28
C PRO A 519 36.54 10.49 -13.11
N PRO A 520 36.92 9.35 -12.50
CA PRO A 520 36.19 8.75 -11.37
C PRO A 520 35.89 9.71 -10.22
N GLN A 521 36.84 10.58 -9.85
CA GLN A 521 36.67 11.59 -8.80
C GLN A 521 35.46 12.48 -9.05
N LYS A 522 35.34 13.03 -10.28
CA LYS A 522 34.25 13.93 -10.65
C LYS A 522 32.89 13.22 -10.63
N LYS A 523 32.84 11.94 -11.02
CA LYS A 523 31.61 11.12 -10.96
C LYS A 523 31.15 10.92 -9.50
N VAL A 524 32.09 10.59 -8.61
CA VAL A 524 31.81 10.38 -7.18
C VAL A 524 31.41 11.69 -6.48
N GLU A 525 32.05 12.81 -6.82
CA GLU A 525 31.68 14.13 -6.29
C GLU A 525 30.27 14.55 -6.73
N ALA A 526 29.90 14.31 -7.98
CA ALA A 526 28.55 14.58 -8.47
C ALA A 526 27.51 13.70 -7.76
N LEU A 527 27.80 12.40 -7.58
CA LEU A 527 26.94 11.50 -6.81
C LEU A 527 26.75 12.02 -5.37
N LYS A 528 27.84 12.45 -4.71
CA LYS A 528 27.79 12.96 -3.34
C LYS A 528 26.82 14.14 -3.21
N LYS A 529 26.93 15.13 -4.10
CA LYS A 529 26.01 16.29 -4.12
C LYS A 529 24.56 15.87 -4.33
N ALA A 530 24.30 14.95 -5.26
CA ALA A 530 22.96 14.45 -5.52
C ALA A 530 22.38 13.73 -4.29
N THR A 531 23.17 12.90 -3.62
CA THR A 531 22.72 12.20 -2.41
C THR A 531 22.52 13.13 -1.21
N GLU A 532 23.34 14.17 -1.06
CA GLU A 532 23.18 15.19 -0.01
C GLU A 532 21.89 15.98 -0.21
N LYS A 533 21.59 16.37 -1.46
CA LYS A 533 20.33 17.04 -1.82
C LYS A 533 19.13 16.16 -1.51
N HIS A 534 19.19 14.89 -1.91
CA HIS A 534 18.12 13.93 -1.67
C HIS A 534 17.87 13.76 -0.17
N ALA A 535 18.89 13.50 0.64
CA ALA A 535 18.74 13.36 2.09
C ALA A 535 18.20 14.62 2.78
N ALA A 536 18.56 15.82 2.29
CA ALA A 536 17.99 17.07 2.77
C ALA A 536 16.48 17.17 2.48
N MET A 537 16.05 16.76 1.29
CA MET A 537 14.65 16.73 0.89
C MET A 537 13.84 15.69 1.66
N THR A 538 14.38 14.50 1.91
CA THR A 538 13.75 13.46 2.76
C THR A 538 13.43 14.02 4.15
N LYS A 539 14.38 14.73 4.77
CA LYS A 539 14.19 15.37 6.09
C LYS A 539 13.13 16.47 6.07
N ASP A 540 13.00 17.19 4.97
CA ASP A 540 12.00 18.24 4.80
C ASP A 540 10.59 17.64 4.62
N CYS A 541 10.47 16.61 3.79
CA CYS A 541 9.20 15.89 3.56
C CYS A 541 8.72 15.17 4.82
N ALA A 542 9.63 14.56 5.61
CA ALA A 542 9.30 13.91 6.88
C ALA A 542 8.75 14.90 7.94
N LYS A 543 9.04 16.20 7.79
CA LYS A 543 8.46 17.29 8.60
C LYS A 543 7.14 17.83 8.01
N ALA A 544 6.57 17.12 7.04
CA ALA A 544 5.40 17.54 6.28
C ALA A 544 5.57 18.92 5.62
N GLN A 545 6.77 19.20 5.12
CA GLN A 545 7.09 20.44 4.40
C GLN A 545 7.26 20.19 2.89
N GLY A 546 6.85 19.03 2.37
CA GLY A 546 6.76 18.84 0.93
C GLY A 546 5.68 19.71 0.30
N PHE A 547 5.61 19.70 -1.03
CA PHE A 547 4.65 20.53 -1.76
C PHE A 547 3.46 19.72 -2.29
N ASP A 548 3.64 18.41 -2.51
CA ASP A 548 2.68 17.57 -3.22
C ASP A 548 1.34 17.49 -2.47
N ARG A 549 1.35 17.12 -1.18
CA ARG A 549 0.10 17.03 -0.39
C ARG A 549 -0.57 18.39 -0.20
N HIS A 550 0.22 19.45 -0.06
CA HIS A 550 -0.33 20.79 0.09
C HIS A 550 -1.05 21.25 -1.18
N LEU A 551 -0.41 21.15 -2.35
CA LEU A 551 -1.04 21.52 -3.62
C LEU A 551 -2.23 20.61 -3.95
N TYR A 552 -2.15 19.31 -3.63
CA TYR A 552 -3.29 18.39 -3.77
C TYR A 552 -4.50 18.87 -2.95
N ALA A 553 -4.30 19.22 -1.67
CA ALA A 553 -5.39 19.74 -0.83
C ALA A 553 -6.03 21.01 -1.40
N LEU A 554 -5.23 21.95 -1.90
CA LEU A 554 -5.72 23.17 -2.53
C LEU A 554 -6.53 22.85 -3.80
N MET A 555 -6.08 21.87 -4.60
CA MET A 555 -6.82 21.43 -5.77
C MET A 555 -8.17 20.80 -5.41
N CYS A 556 -8.21 19.92 -4.40
CA CYS A 556 -9.45 19.31 -3.92
C CYS A 556 -10.44 20.35 -3.40
N LEU A 557 -9.96 21.35 -2.65
CA LEU A 557 -10.82 22.45 -2.17
C LEU A 557 -11.38 23.28 -3.32
N TRP A 558 -10.58 23.53 -4.35
CA TRP A 558 -11.06 24.18 -5.57
C TRP A 558 -12.15 23.34 -6.24
N GLN A 559 -11.93 22.04 -6.46
CA GLN A 559 -12.92 21.14 -7.06
C GLN A 559 -14.24 21.14 -6.29
N ARG A 560 -14.20 20.95 -4.96
CA ARG A 560 -15.41 20.99 -4.12
C ARG A 560 -16.16 22.33 -4.20
N SER A 561 -15.44 23.44 -4.41
CA SER A 561 -16.06 24.76 -4.60
C SER A 561 -16.75 24.92 -5.95
N VAL A 562 -16.27 24.22 -6.99
CA VAL A 562 -16.90 24.17 -8.32
C VAL A 562 -18.14 23.28 -8.29
N ASP A 563 -18.06 22.15 -7.60
CA ASP A 563 -19.14 21.16 -7.51
C ASP A 563 -20.31 21.61 -6.61
N GLY A 564 -20.19 22.77 -5.96
CA GLY A 564 -21.25 23.38 -5.14
C GLY A 564 -21.37 22.80 -3.73
N GLU A 565 -20.44 21.95 -3.30
CA GLU A 565 -20.45 21.30 -1.98
C GLU A 565 -20.01 22.24 -0.83
N MET A 566 -19.40 23.38 -1.15
CA MET A 566 -18.89 24.33 -0.14
C MET A 566 -19.97 25.24 0.47
N ASP A 567 -21.06 25.52 -0.25
CA ASP A 567 -22.15 26.41 0.21
C ASP A 567 -23.07 25.73 1.26
N ILE A 568 -22.91 24.42 1.50
CA ILE A 568 -23.72 23.66 2.48
C ILE A 568 -23.13 23.75 3.90
N LEU A 569 -21.86 24.14 4.06
CA LEU A 569 -21.17 24.16 5.36
C LEU A 569 -21.20 25.52 6.06
N SER A 570 -21.65 26.60 5.42
CA SER A 570 -21.64 27.95 6.00
C SER A 570 -22.91 28.36 6.74
N ASP A 571 -24.00 27.58 6.66
CA ASP A 571 -25.33 27.98 7.17
C ASP A 571 -25.85 27.14 8.37
N ASP A 572 -25.04 26.28 8.99
CA ASP A 572 -25.46 25.53 10.19
C ASP A 572 -24.63 25.91 11.43
N GLU A 573 -25.02 27.00 12.09
CA GLU A 573 -24.61 27.29 13.47
C GLU A 573 -25.22 26.22 14.40
N GLY A 574 -24.49 25.12 14.62
CA GLY A 574 -24.86 24.14 15.64
C GLY A 574 -24.38 22.70 15.49
N ALA A 575 -23.71 22.32 14.40
CA ALA A 575 -23.25 20.94 14.22
C ALA A 575 -21.96 20.64 15.02
N SER A 576 -22.14 20.25 16.28
CA SER A 576 -21.08 19.64 17.08
C SER A 576 -20.58 18.34 16.42
N THR A 577 -19.29 18.32 16.07
CA THR A 577 -18.37 17.17 16.05
C THR A 577 -19.01 15.78 15.92
N ASN A 578 -19.08 15.25 14.70
CA ASN A 578 -18.36 14.04 14.27
C ASN A 578 -18.65 13.85 12.78
N GLY A 579 -17.58 13.73 12.00
CA GLY A 579 -17.66 13.70 10.55
C GLY A 579 -18.37 12.44 10.05
N TRP A 580 -19.64 12.58 9.70
CA TRP A 580 -20.32 11.79 8.68
C TRP A 580 -21.67 12.44 8.41
N SER A 581 -21.88 12.93 7.19
CA SER A 581 -23.23 13.29 6.70
C SER A 581 -23.25 13.13 5.19
N SER A 582 -24.03 12.17 4.71
CA SER A 582 -24.67 12.21 3.39
C SER A 582 -26.17 12.24 3.63
N PRO A 583 -26.94 12.97 2.80
CA PRO A 583 -28.34 13.26 3.08
C PRO A 583 -29.20 12.02 2.87
N THR A 584 -29.87 11.57 3.92
CA THR A 584 -30.99 10.64 3.82
C THR A 584 -32.20 11.41 3.31
N SER A 585 -32.62 11.16 2.07
CA SER A 585 -33.99 11.47 1.66
C SER A 585 -34.81 10.19 1.75
N GLU A 586 -35.44 9.98 2.91
CA GLU A 586 -36.54 9.02 3.03
C GLU A 586 -37.69 9.48 2.12
N ARG A 587 -38.04 8.68 1.12
CA ARG A 587 -39.35 8.72 0.49
C ARG A 587 -40.02 7.37 0.71
N ASP A 588 -40.99 7.41 1.60
CA ASP A 588 -41.96 6.34 1.88
C ASP A 588 -42.76 5.99 0.60
N PRO A 589 -42.90 4.71 0.22
CA PRO A 589 -43.62 4.30 -0.98
C PRO A 589 -45.07 3.90 -0.66
N SER A 590 -46.04 4.73 -1.01
CA SER A 590 -47.43 4.30 -1.20
C SER A 590 -48.10 5.09 -2.32
N ASP A 591 -48.10 4.51 -3.52
CA ASP A 591 -49.34 4.05 -4.15
C ASP A 591 -49.07 3.57 -5.60
N ASN A 592 -49.48 2.33 -5.83
CA ASN A 592 -49.64 1.74 -7.15
C ASN A 592 -50.67 2.54 -7.96
N ILE A 593 -50.47 2.69 -9.27
CA ILE A 593 -51.44 2.35 -10.33
C ILE A 593 -50.83 2.62 -11.73
N THR A 594 -50.70 1.52 -12.45
CA THR A 594 -50.65 1.25 -13.90
C THR A 594 -50.59 2.38 -14.95
N ALA A 595 -49.78 2.08 -15.97
CA ALA A 595 -49.95 2.30 -17.41
C ALA A 595 -48.99 3.30 -18.10
N SER A 596 -48.07 2.75 -18.89
CA SER A 596 -47.62 3.37 -20.16
C SER A 596 -48.70 3.19 -21.24
N PRO A 597 -48.60 3.71 -22.49
CA PRO A 597 -47.59 4.63 -23.05
C PRO A 597 -48.21 5.73 -23.97
N THR A 598 -47.34 6.54 -24.59
CA THR A 598 -47.37 7.02 -25.99
C THR A 598 -47.38 8.55 -26.26
N LYS A 599 -46.35 8.92 -27.04
CA LYS A 599 -46.24 10.00 -28.03
C LYS A 599 -47.58 10.67 -28.44
N ARG A 600 -47.61 12.01 -28.45
CA ARG A 600 -47.80 12.80 -29.69
C ARG A 600 -47.62 14.31 -29.49
N THR A 601 -47.08 14.86 -30.55
CA THR A 601 -46.86 16.26 -30.96
C THR A 601 -48.13 17.06 -31.21
N SER A 602 -47.94 18.40 -31.25
CA SER A 602 -48.74 19.50 -31.85
C SER A 602 -49.23 20.51 -30.80
N MET A 603 -48.65 21.71 -30.73
CA MET A 603 -48.79 22.89 -31.60
C MET A 603 -50.05 23.73 -31.33
N THR A 604 -49.76 24.96 -30.87
CA THR A 604 -50.32 26.27 -31.26
C THR A 604 -51.47 26.93 -30.49
N SER A 605 -51.19 28.22 -30.20
CA SER A 605 -52.08 29.39 -30.12
C SER A 605 -52.81 29.61 -28.78
N ASN A 606 -52.98 30.82 -28.23
CA ASN A 606 -52.55 32.17 -28.62
C ASN A 606 -52.72 33.11 -27.40
N ASP A 607 -51.92 34.17 -27.38
CA ASP A 607 -52.17 35.53 -26.87
C ASP A 607 -52.73 35.80 -25.46
N GLY A 608 -51.89 36.49 -24.68
CA GLY A 608 -52.26 37.28 -23.51
C GLY A 608 -51.14 38.26 -23.15
N VAL A 609 -51.13 39.43 -23.78
CA VAL A 609 -50.20 40.54 -23.52
C VAL A 609 -50.46 41.13 -22.13
N SER A 610 -49.42 41.20 -21.29
CA SER A 610 -49.38 42.06 -20.10
C SER A 610 -47.96 42.58 -19.89
N GLU A 611 -47.88 43.87 -19.60
CA GLU A 611 -46.71 44.74 -19.65
C GLU A 611 -45.63 44.45 -18.60
N SER A 612 -44.39 44.71 -19.06
CA SER A 612 -43.14 44.98 -18.37
C SER A 612 -43.12 45.19 -16.84
N ALA A 613 -42.39 44.30 -16.16
CA ALA A 613 -41.60 44.63 -14.97
C ALA A 613 -40.11 44.38 -15.29
N LYS A 614 -39.30 45.42 -15.15
CA LYS A 614 -37.85 45.40 -15.38
C LYS A 614 -37.17 44.52 -14.34
N SER A 615 -36.73 43.32 -14.72
CA SER A 615 -35.71 42.57 -13.98
C SER A 615 -34.34 42.86 -14.59
N SER A 616 -33.45 43.44 -13.79
CA SER A 616 -32.03 43.60 -14.10
C SER A 616 -31.43 42.27 -14.61
N PRO A 617 -30.57 42.26 -15.63
CA PRO A 617 -29.92 41.03 -16.05
C PRO A 617 -29.00 40.58 -14.92
N SER A 618 -29.34 39.44 -14.30
CA SER A 618 -28.40 38.68 -13.49
C SER A 618 -27.13 38.47 -14.32
N ARG A 619 -25.99 38.94 -13.80
CA ARG A 619 -24.66 38.60 -14.34
C ARG A 619 -24.63 37.10 -14.60
N PRO A 620 -24.11 36.63 -15.76
CA PRO A 620 -23.78 35.23 -15.90
C PRO A 620 -22.85 34.88 -14.73
N ARG A 621 -23.17 33.84 -13.94
CA ARG A 621 -22.17 33.22 -13.07
C ARG A 621 -21.07 32.73 -14.03
N GLU A 622 -19.96 33.47 -14.10
CA GLU A 622 -18.75 32.97 -14.75
C GLU A 622 -18.44 31.65 -14.07
N GLN A 623 -18.45 30.55 -14.83
CA GLN A 623 -18.04 29.27 -14.28
C GLN A 623 -16.60 29.42 -13.78
N PRO A 624 -16.28 28.97 -12.54
CA PRO A 624 -14.95 29.12 -12.02
C PRO A 624 -13.96 28.41 -12.95
N THR A 625 -13.02 29.15 -13.53
CA THR A 625 -11.97 28.57 -14.36
C THR A 625 -10.94 27.88 -13.48
N MET A 626 -10.39 26.75 -13.96
CA MET A 626 -9.33 26.03 -13.25
C MET A 626 -8.13 26.94 -12.96
N PRO A 627 -7.60 26.97 -11.72
CA PRO A 627 -6.45 27.78 -11.37
C PRO A 627 -5.27 27.46 -12.29
N ALA A 628 -4.55 28.51 -12.70
CA ALA A 628 -3.52 28.40 -13.73
C ALA A 628 -2.45 27.34 -13.43
N ILE A 629 -2.08 27.17 -12.15
CA ILE A 629 -1.12 26.15 -11.70
C ILE A 629 -1.58 24.71 -11.99
N PHE A 630 -2.88 24.43 -11.86
CA PHE A 630 -3.43 23.08 -12.07
C PHE A 630 -3.77 22.82 -13.54
N ALA A 631 -3.98 23.88 -14.33
CA ALA A 631 -4.16 23.80 -15.77
C ALA A 631 -2.82 23.75 -16.55
N ASP A 632 -1.69 24.03 -15.89
CA ASP A 632 -0.36 24.02 -16.48
C ASP A 632 0.11 22.58 -16.79
N PRO A 633 0.74 22.30 -17.95
CA PRO A 633 1.28 20.97 -18.26
C PRO A 633 2.34 20.45 -17.28
N GLY A 634 2.95 21.33 -16.47
CA GLY A 634 3.82 20.93 -15.36
C GLY A 634 3.08 20.13 -14.29
N TRP A 635 1.79 20.39 -14.07
CA TRP A 635 0.95 19.63 -13.13
C TRP A 635 0.82 18.17 -13.57
N ASP A 636 0.47 17.93 -14.84
CA ASP A 636 0.41 16.57 -15.39
C ASP A 636 1.78 15.89 -15.36
N LYS A 637 2.85 16.65 -15.64
CA LYS A 637 4.22 16.13 -15.70
C LYS A 637 4.73 15.64 -14.34
N ILE A 638 4.47 16.37 -13.25
CA ILE A 638 4.91 15.95 -11.91
C ILE A 638 4.08 14.75 -11.41
N ASN A 639 2.78 14.73 -11.74
CA ASN A 639 1.84 13.70 -11.30
C ASN A 639 1.91 12.41 -12.14
N ASN A 640 2.48 12.46 -13.34
CA ASN A 640 2.80 11.26 -14.13
C ASN A 640 4.13 10.65 -13.69
N THR A 641 4.11 9.87 -12.60
CA THR A 641 5.33 9.20 -12.12
C THR A 641 5.71 8.03 -13.01
N ILE A 642 6.94 8.07 -13.54
CA ILE A 642 7.51 6.99 -14.33
C ILE A 642 8.28 5.99 -13.45
N LEU A 643 9.00 6.46 -12.43
CA LEU A 643 9.62 5.57 -11.43
C LEU A 643 8.96 5.78 -10.09
N SER A 644 8.05 4.87 -9.73
CA SER A 644 7.48 4.79 -8.39
C SER A 644 8.38 3.91 -7.56
N THR A 645 8.99 4.45 -6.51
CA THR A 645 9.93 3.72 -5.66
C THR A 645 9.44 3.70 -4.20
N SER A 646 9.77 2.65 -3.45
CA SER A 646 9.54 2.63 -2.00
C SER A 646 10.51 1.65 -1.32
N ASN A 647 11.08 2.10 -0.19
CA ASN A 647 11.99 1.32 0.64
C ASN A 647 11.21 0.55 1.71
N CYS A 648 11.58 -0.70 1.99
CA CYS A 648 11.08 -1.48 3.11
C CYS A 648 12.16 -2.29 3.85
N GLY A 649 13.04 -1.60 4.57
CA GLY A 649 14.12 -2.20 5.36
C GLY A 649 13.62 -2.98 6.60
N ASN A 650 13.43 -4.31 6.50
CA ASN A 650 13.22 -5.16 7.67
C ASN A 650 13.80 -6.58 7.48
N PRO A 651 14.51 -7.16 8.47
CA PRO A 651 15.07 -8.51 8.37
C PRO A 651 14.06 -9.65 8.18
N SER A 652 12.79 -9.44 8.53
CA SER A 652 11.71 -10.42 8.32
C SER A 652 11.28 -10.54 6.86
N LEU A 653 11.70 -9.60 6.01
CA LEU A 653 11.28 -9.54 4.62
C LEU A 653 12.41 -9.97 3.68
N ARG A 654 12.03 -10.83 2.73
CA ARG A 654 12.89 -11.22 1.61
C ARG A 654 12.79 -10.20 0.47
N HIS A 655 11.56 -9.86 0.11
CA HIS A 655 11.21 -8.87 -0.93
C HIS A 655 9.94 -8.11 -0.55
N PHE A 656 9.72 -7.00 -1.24
CA PHE A 656 8.51 -6.19 -1.20
C PHE A 656 8.30 -5.63 -2.61
N GLY A 657 7.05 -5.47 -3.03
CA GLY A 657 6.76 -4.87 -4.32
C GLY A 657 5.31 -4.46 -4.49
N PHE A 658 5.06 -3.82 -5.63
CA PHE A 658 3.78 -3.26 -6.05
C PHE A 658 3.81 -3.06 -7.58
N GLY A 659 2.65 -2.85 -8.21
CA GLY A 659 2.57 -2.63 -9.66
C GLY A 659 2.88 -1.18 -10.08
N PRO A 660 3.19 -0.91 -11.36
CA PRO A 660 3.52 0.44 -11.82
C PRO A 660 2.30 1.37 -11.75
N THR A 661 2.55 2.63 -11.42
CA THR A 661 1.48 3.63 -11.19
C THR A 661 1.14 4.45 -12.42
N SER A 662 1.93 4.31 -13.48
CA SER A 662 1.63 4.82 -14.82
C SER A 662 1.75 3.68 -15.85
N GLY A 663 1.02 3.79 -16.96
CA GLY A 663 1.08 2.80 -18.05
C GLY A 663 2.47 2.67 -18.69
N GLU A 664 3.32 3.70 -18.54
CA GLU A 664 4.70 3.73 -19.00
C GLU A 664 5.72 3.57 -17.85
N GLY A 665 5.27 3.28 -16.63
CA GLY A 665 6.11 3.35 -15.45
C GLY A 665 6.74 2.04 -15.01
N PHE A 666 7.52 2.14 -13.93
CA PHE A 666 8.02 1.05 -13.12
C PHE A 666 7.50 1.21 -11.68
N GLY A 667 7.06 0.10 -11.08
CA GLY A 667 6.91 -0.01 -9.63
C GLY A 667 8.12 -0.70 -9.03
N ILE A 668 8.82 -0.05 -8.10
CA ILE A 668 10.12 -0.51 -7.58
C ILE A 668 10.06 -0.57 -6.05
N GLY A 669 9.89 -1.78 -5.52
CA GLY A 669 10.11 -2.05 -4.10
C GLY A 669 11.57 -2.44 -3.85
N TYR A 670 12.19 -1.92 -2.79
CA TYR A 670 13.57 -2.29 -2.46
C TYR A 670 13.83 -2.38 -0.96
N ILE A 671 14.82 -3.19 -0.60
CA ILE A 671 15.24 -3.45 0.77
C ILE A 671 16.76 -3.32 0.82
N ILE A 672 17.26 -2.44 1.67
CA ILE A 672 18.70 -2.27 1.90
C ILE A 672 19.08 -3.06 3.15
N LYS A 673 19.74 -4.20 2.98
CA LYS A 673 20.29 -5.01 4.07
C LYS A 673 21.73 -4.57 4.38
N ASP A 674 22.27 -5.03 5.49
CA ASP A 674 23.64 -4.69 5.93
C ASP A 674 24.70 -4.92 4.85
N ASN A 675 24.60 -6.06 4.16
CA ASN A 675 25.60 -6.50 3.18
C ASN A 675 25.01 -6.86 1.81
N SER A 676 23.72 -6.61 1.58
CA SER A 676 23.05 -6.85 0.30
C SER A 676 21.95 -5.82 0.03
N ILE A 677 21.48 -5.77 -1.21
CA ILE A 677 20.34 -4.95 -1.63
C ILE A 677 19.37 -5.85 -2.40
N SER A 678 18.10 -5.89 -1.99
CA SER A 678 17.04 -6.58 -2.72
C SER A 678 16.18 -5.55 -3.47
N VAL A 679 15.82 -5.84 -4.72
CA VAL A 679 14.93 -4.99 -5.53
C VAL A 679 13.89 -5.86 -6.21
N CYS A 680 12.62 -5.49 -6.15
CA CYS A 680 11.53 -6.02 -6.96
C CYS A 680 11.04 -4.91 -7.89
N ALA A 681 11.15 -5.11 -9.20
CA ALA A 681 10.66 -4.18 -10.21
C ALA A 681 9.50 -4.81 -11.00
N SER A 682 8.44 -4.03 -11.15
CA SER A 682 7.29 -4.34 -12.00
C SER A 682 7.14 -3.29 -13.10
N SER A 683 6.60 -3.67 -14.26
CA SER A 683 6.24 -2.72 -15.31
C SER A 683 5.15 -3.27 -16.24
N LYS A 684 4.55 -2.41 -17.07
CA LYS A 684 3.64 -2.83 -18.15
C LYS A 684 4.36 -2.80 -19.50
N HIS A 685 4.53 -3.96 -20.13
CA HIS A 685 5.15 -4.11 -21.46
C HIS A 685 6.49 -3.37 -21.67
N ARG A 686 7.38 -3.33 -20.67
CA ARG A 686 8.72 -2.71 -20.80
C ARG A 686 9.83 -3.76 -20.87
N GLN A 687 11.09 -3.32 -20.82
CA GLN A 687 12.25 -4.20 -20.74
C GLN A 687 12.68 -4.39 -19.28
N THR A 688 11.78 -4.89 -18.41
CA THR A 688 12.00 -4.95 -16.94
C THR A 688 13.28 -5.71 -16.59
N LYS A 689 13.53 -6.82 -17.27
CA LYS A 689 14.74 -7.64 -17.09
C LYS A 689 16.01 -6.88 -17.43
N ARG A 690 15.97 -6.08 -18.49
CA ARG A 690 17.11 -5.24 -18.90
C ARG A 690 17.34 -4.10 -17.91
N TYR A 691 16.27 -3.53 -17.35
CA TYR A 691 16.37 -2.51 -16.30
C TYR A 691 17.04 -3.03 -15.04
N ILE A 692 16.64 -4.21 -14.57
CA ILE A 692 17.32 -4.87 -13.44
C ILE A 692 18.80 -5.17 -13.75
N ALA A 693 19.12 -5.67 -14.95
CA ALA A 693 20.51 -5.92 -15.35
C ALA A 693 21.35 -4.63 -15.44
N ALA A 694 20.75 -3.53 -15.91
CA ALA A 694 21.40 -2.22 -15.94
C ALA A 694 21.66 -1.67 -14.52
N LEU A 695 20.71 -1.88 -13.61
CA LEU A 695 20.84 -1.51 -12.19
C LEU A 695 21.95 -2.29 -11.49
N GLU A 696 22.02 -3.61 -11.68
CA GLU A 696 23.12 -4.43 -11.17
C GLU A 696 24.48 -3.97 -11.71
N SER A 697 24.55 -3.71 -13.03
CA SER A 697 25.75 -3.20 -13.68
C SER A 697 26.19 -1.86 -13.10
N TYR A 698 25.24 -0.95 -12.83
CA TYR A 698 25.50 0.31 -12.15
C TYR A 698 26.08 0.08 -10.75
N PHE A 699 25.45 -0.77 -9.93
CA PHE A 699 25.92 -1.05 -8.57
C PHE A 699 27.35 -1.60 -8.55
N LEU A 700 27.69 -2.49 -9.48
CA LEU A 700 29.06 -3.00 -9.62
C LEU A 700 30.04 -1.90 -10.04
N GLU A 701 29.66 -1.04 -10.96
CA GLU A 701 30.53 0.02 -11.48
C GLU A 701 30.79 1.11 -10.45
N ILE A 702 29.75 1.61 -9.77
CA ILE A 702 29.92 2.65 -8.76
C ILE A 702 30.79 2.17 -7.59
N ARG A 703 30.72 0.88 -7.23
CA ARG A 703 31.62 0.27 -6.24
C ARG A 703 33.08 0.35 -6.67
N LYS A 704 33.39 0.09 -7.94
CA LYS A 704 34.75 0.21 -8.47
C LYS A 704 35.23 1.66 -8.41
N LEU A 705 34.39 2.60 -8.83
CA LEU A 705 34.72 4.04 -8.81
C LEU A 705 35.02 4.51 -7.38
N LEU A 706 34.16 4.18 -6.40
CA LEU A 706 34.37 4.53 -4.99
C LEU A 706 35.66 3.94 -4.42
N ARG A 707 35.97 2.68 -4.72
CA ARG A 707 37.24 2.05 -4.29
C ARG A 707 38.47 2.73 -4.90
N GLN A 708 38.38 3.16 -6.16
CA GLN A 708 39.47 3.86 -6.84
C GLN A 708 39.72 5.27 -6.28
N THR A 709 38.66 6.00 -5.94
CA THR A 709 38.78 7.36 -5.40
C THR A 709 39.30 7.37 -3.98
N VAL A 710 38.85 6.44 -3.12
CA VAL A 710 39.33 6.31 -1.74
C VAL A 710 40.80 5.92 -1.68
N ARG A 711 41.25 4.96 -2.50
CA ARG A 711 42.67 4.53 -2.54
C ARG A 711 43.62 5.67 -2.90
N ARG A 712 43.21 6.58 -3.79
CA ARG A 712 44.00 7.76 -4.18
C ARG A 712 44.08 8.82 -3.07
N GLY A 713 43.06 8.96 -2.23
CA GLY A 713 43.08 9.85 -1.06
C GLY A 713 44.03 9.37 0.05
N THR A 714 44.17 8.05 0.22
CA THR A 714 44.99 7.44 1.29
C THR A 714 46.49 7.30 0.99
N VAL A 715 46.97 7.66 -0.20
CA VAL A 715 48.42 7.62 -0.52
C VAL A 715 49.23 8.64 0.31
N GLY A 716 48.56 9.58 0.99
CA GLY A 716 49.17 10.50 1.95
C GLY A 716 49.43 9.93 3.34
N ASP A 717 48.88 8.75 3.71
CA ASP A 717 48.97 8.23 5.08
C ASP A 717 49.38 6.74 5.12
N LYS A 718 50.69 6.51 5.26
CA LYS A 718 51.35 5.21 5.04
C LYS A 718 51.07 4.16 6.15
N ASN A 719 50.38 4.51 7.24
CA ASN A 719 50.16 3.59 8.37
C ASN A 719 48.82 2.82 8.31
N ALA A 720 47.82 3.29 7.57
CA ALA A 720 46.50 2.63 7.47
C ALA A 720 46.49 1.38 6.55
N SER A 721 47.49 1.25 5.67
CA SER A 721 47.57 0.18 4.67
C SER A 721 47.82 -1.21 5.25
N ARG A 722 48.48 -1.32 6.41
CA ARG A 722 48.92 -2.62 6.96
C ARG A 722 47.84 -3.35 7.75
N ALA A 723 46.89 -2.65 8.36
CA ALA A 723 45.80 -3.26 9.12
C ALA A 723 44.74 -3.92 8.21
N ARG A 724 44.50 -3.36 7.01
CA ARG A 724 43.46 -3.83 6.07
C ARG A 724 43.89 -5.00 5.18
N GLU A 725 45.19 -5.27 5.06
CA GLU A 725 45.66 -6.44 4.31
C GLU A 725 45.42 -7.75 5.07
N ALA A 726 45.34 -7.70 6.41
CA ALA A 726 45.07 -8.86 7.26
C ALA A 726 43.61 -9.37 7.21
N GLU A 727 42.64 -8.52 6.84
CA GLU A 727 41.24 -8.93 6.67
C GLU A 727 40.96 -9.61 5.32
N ASN A 728 41.79 -9.38 4.30
CA ASN A 728 41.59 -9.95 2.96
C ASN A 728 42.12 -11.39 2.79
N LEU A 729 42.71 -11.97 3.82
CA LEU A 729 43.25 -13.34 3.83
C LEU A 729 42.51 -14.21 4.86
N ARG A 730 41.21 -14.43 4.67
CA ARG A 730 40.50 -15.55 5.31
C ARG A 730 39.83 -16.39 4.22
N PRO A 731 40.24 -17.66 4.02
CA PRO A 731 39.60 -18.51 3.02
C PRO A 731 38.21 -18.97 3.49
N ALA A 732 37.27 -19.04 2.55
CA ALA A 732 35.91 -19.55 2.72
C ALA A 732 35.91 -20.98 3.30
N LYS A 733 35.17 -21.21 4.39
CA LYS A 733 34.96 -22.56 4.93
C LYS A 733 34.08 -23.36 3.96
N ARG A 734 34.67 -24.40 3.36
CA ARG A 734 33.96 -25.48 2.66
C ARG A 734 33.07 -26.24 3.63
N SER A 735 31.84 -26.54 3.21
CA SER A 735 30.98 -27.51 3.88
C SER A 735 31.59 -28.91 3.77
N GLY A 736 31.60 -29.64 4.88
CA GLY A 736 32.12 -31.00 4.97
C GLY A 736 31.38 -31.76 6.06
N ARG A 737 30.67 -32.81 5.65
CA ARG A 737 30.02 -33.84 6.48
C ARG A 737 30.90 -34.26 7.67
N ALA A 738 30.33 -34.31 8.86
CA ALA A 738 30.91 -35.01 10.00
C ALA A 738 30.28 -36.40 10.14
N VAL A 739 31.12 -37.42 10.02
CA VAL A 739 30.88 -38.80 10.47
C VAL A 739 31.91 -39.08 11.57
N GLY A 740 31.43 -39.53 12.74
CA GLY A 740 32.07 -40.57 13.56
C GLY A 740 33.37 -40.27 14.32
N ASP A 741 33.22 -40.32 15.66
CA ASP A 741 34.03 -41.11 16.62
C ASP A 741 35.23 -40.49 17.39
N VAL A 742 34.98 -40.30 18.70
CA VAL A 742 35.71 -40.78 19.90
C VAL A 742 37.24 -40.60 20.01
N LYS A 743 37.73 -39.87 21.03
CA LYS A 743 38.30 -40.36 22.33
C LYS A 743 39.16 -39.33 23.09
N GLY A 744 38.97 -39.28 24.43
CA GLY A 744 39.97 -38.95 25.48
C GLY A 744 40.32 -37.46 25.66
N GLY A 745 40.42 -36.88 26.86
CA GLY A 745 40.46 -37.40 28.22
C GLY A 745 41.34 -36.46 29.06
N GLU A 746 40.84 -36.04 30.24
CA GLU A 746 41.56 -35.46 31.39
C GLU A 746 42.30 -34.11 31.18
N GLY A 747 42.33 -33.13 32.08
CA GLY A 747 41.95 -33.01 33.49
C GLY A 747 42.76 -31.86 34.11
N LYS A 748 42.27 -31.32 35.24
CA LYS A 748 42.83 -30.27 36.14
C LYS A 748 42.62 -28.82 35.67
N GLY A 749 42.17 -27.87 36.49
CA GLY A 749 41.91 -27.85 37.94
C GLY A 749 42.23 -26.47 38.51
N SER A 750 41.41 -26.00 39.46
CA SER A 750 41.52 -24.77 40.28
C SER A 750 41.32 -23.43 39.55
N GLY A 751 40.62 -22.44 40.09
CA GLY A 751 39.96 -22.27 41.38
C GLY A 751 39.78 -20.77 41.65
N GLY A 752 38.62 -20.39 42.19
CA GLY A 752 38.48 -19.25 43.10
C GLY A 752 38.34 -17.83 42.52
N GLY A 753 37.10 -17.33 42.53
CA GLY A 753 36.77 -16.14 43.31
C GLY A 753 36.73 -14.78 42.62
N GLY A 754 35.64 -14.05 42.88
CA GLY A 754 35.67 -12.58 42.92
C GLY A 754 34.85 -11.88 41.86
N VAL A 755 33.56 -11.69 42.16
CA VAL A 755 32.66 -10.77 41.45
C VAL A 755 33.15 -9.34 41.65
N GLY A 756 33.74 -8.76 40.59
CA GLY A 756 34.07 -7.35 40.48
C GLY A 756 33.24 -6.73 39.36
N ARG A 757 32.24 -5.93 39.75
CA ARG A 757 31.36 -5.17 38.87
C ARG A 757 32.13 -3.95 38.36
N GLU A 758 32.70 -4.03 37.16
CA GLU A 758 33.25 -2.86 36.46
C GLU A 758 32.38 -2.52 35.25
N ARG A 759 31.71 -1.37 35.36
CA ARG A 759 31.09 -0.67 34.23
C ARG A 759 32.20 -0.19 33.30
N THR A 760 32.14 -0.57 32.04
CA THR A 760 32.94 0.03 30.96
C THR A 760 32.07 1.07 30.24
N PRO A 761 32.63 2.23 29.85
CA PRO A 761 31.86 3.33 29.31
C PRO A 761 31.51 3.08 27.85
N GLU A 762 30.24 3.31 27.51
CA GLU A 762 29.75 3.43 26.15
C GLU A 762 30.44 4.64 25.50
N VAL A 763 31.17 4.38 24.42
CA VAL A 763 31.63 5.42 23.51
C VAL A 763 30.65 5.42 22.34
N GLU A 764 29.70 6.34 22.41
CA GLU A 764 28.82 6.70 21.31
C GLU A 764 29.64 7.09 20.10
N SER A 765 29.43 6.39 18.99
CA SER A 765 29.75 6.89 17.66
C SER A 765 28.44 7.01 16.90
N GLU A 766 27.84 8.18 17.01
CA GLU A 766 26.66 8.57 16.23
C GLU A 766 27.02 8.59 14.74
N VAL A 767 26.70 7.50 14.05
CA VAL A 767 26.59 7.47 12.59
C VAL A 767 25.18 7.04 12.23
N VAL A 768 24.44 8.04 11.79
CA VAL A 768 23.01 8.12 11.51
C VAL A 768 22.59 7.13 10.41
N SER A 769 21.48 6.39 10.60
CA SER A 769 20.77 5.74 9.50
C SER A 769 19.52 6.54 9.11
N ASP A 770 19.47 6.96 7.84
CA ASP A 770 18.29 7.59 7.21
C ASP A 770 17.14 6.58 6.94
N ASP A 771 17.38 5.29 7.14
CA ASP A 771 16.42 4.19 6.85
C ASP A 771 15.09 4.29 7.61
N GLU A 772 15.02 5.07 8.70
CA GLU A 772 13.80 5.27 9.50
C GLU A 772 12.87 6.40 8.97
N LEU A 773 13.35 7.23 8.04
CA LEU A 773 12.61 8.40 7.52
C LEU A 773 11.94 8.15 6.17
N GLY A 774 12.38 7.12 5.43
CA GLY A 774 11.72 6.66 4.22
C GLY A 774 10.34 6.12 4.58
N GLY A 775 9.29 6.81 4.14
CA GLY A 775 7.92 6.40 4.36
C GLY A 775 7.43 5.44 3.31
N TYR A 776 6.29 4.85 3.59
CA TYR A 776 5.70 3.76 2.81
C TYR A 776 4.32 4.24 2.37
N GLY A 777 4.21 4.83 1.19
CA GLY A 777 2.98 5.44 0.71
C GLY A 777 2.80 5.21 -0.78
N PHE A 778 1.93 4.26 -1.12
CA PHE A 778 1.63 3.92 -2.49
C PHE A 778 0.47 4.76 -3.06
N PHE A 779 0.86 5.72 -3.91
CA PHE A 779 0.22 6.47 -5.00
C PHE A 779 -1.13 7.19 -4.97
N ASP A 780 -1.02 8.41 -5.53
CA ASP A 780 -1.99 9.42 -5.95
C ASP A 780 -2.46 9.21 -7.41
N ALA A 781 -3.06 8.06 -7.73
CA ALA A 781 -3.51 7.75 -9.10
C ALA A 781 -4.85 8.42 -9.48
N GLY A 782 -5.54 9.08 -8.53
CA GLY A 782 -6.90 9.61 -8.70
C GLY A 782 -7.01 10.92 -9.49
N MET A 783 -5.91 11.66 -9.64
CA MET A 783 -5.90 13.02 -10.18
C MET A 783 -5.97 13.09 -11.71
N LEU A 784 -5.39 12.08 -12.38
CA LEU A 784 -5.32 12.05 -13.85
C LEU A 784 -6.71 11.81 -14.48
N LEU A 785 -7.64 11.16 -13.77
CA LEU A 785 -8.97 10.84 -14.31
C LEU A 785 -10.00 11.94 -14.07
N GLN A 786 -9.87 12.74 -13.01
CA GLN A 786 -10.73 13.91 -12.77
C GLN A 786 -10.36 15.09 -13.67
N ALA A 787 -9.09 15.25 -14.04
CA ALA A 787 -8.68 16.18 -15.09
C ALA A 787 -9.21 15.77 -16.49
N LEU A 788 -9.45 14.47 -16.70
CA LEU A 788 -10.02 13.92 -17.94
C LEU A 788 -11.57 13.97 -17.98
N LYS A 789 -12.27 14.13 -16.84
CA LYS A 789 -13.74 14.21 -16.77
C LYS A 789 -14.31 15.62 -16.95
N ALA A 790 -13.48 16.67 -16.93
CA ALA A 790 -13.92 18.07 -17.07
C ALA A 790 -14.09 18.55 -18.54
N LYS A 791 -14.04 17.65 -19.53
CA LYS A 791 -13.99 18.05 -20.96
C LYS A 791 -15.08 17.50 -21.88
N ASP A 792 -16.11 16.84 -21.36
CA ASP A 792 -17.25 16.34 -22.15
C ASP A 792 -18.53 17.14 -21.90
N SER A 793 -18.55 18.39 -22.35
CA SER A 793 -19.78 19.15 -22.55
C SER A 793 -19.58 20.20 -23.65
N GLN A 794 -20.32 20.02 -24.75
CA GLN A 794 -20.56 20.94 -25.88
C GLN A 794 -19.64 20.81 -27.12
N ALA A 795 -20.15 20.18 -28.19
CA ALA A 795 -20.65 20.86 -29.41
C ALA A 795 -20.82 19.87 -30.58
N GLY A 796 -21.93 20.00 -31.33
CA GLY A 796 -22.33 19.11 -32.41
C GLY A 796 -22.09 19.63 -33.84
N GLU A 797 -22.30 18.68 -34.76
CA GLU A 797 -22.62 18.74 -36.21
C GLU A 797 -21.52 19.00 -37.28
N ARG A 798 -21.55 18.13 -38.32
CA ARG A 798 -20.69 17.99 -39.54
C ARG A 798 -21.37 18.69 -40.77
N PRO A 799 -20.84 18.83 -42.03
CA PRO A 799 -20.25 17.74 -42.89
C PRO A 799 -19.25 18.06 -44.06
N SER A 800 -18.63 16.98 -44.58
CA SER A 800 -18.14 16.69 -45.97
C SER A 800 -16.98 17.53 -46.58
N GLU A 801 -16.05 17.06 -47.44
CA GLU A 801 -15.84 15.83 -48.22
C GLU A 801 -14.37 15.74 -48.75
N LYS A 802 -13.84 14.51 -48.84
CA LYS A 802 -12.86 13.93 -49.80
C LYS A 802 -11.64 14.72 -50.34
N ALA A 803 -10.44 14.22 -50.01
CA ALA A 803 -9.41 13.87 -51.01
C ALA A 803 -8.40 12.85 -50.43
N ALA A 804 -8.28 11.70 -51.08
CA ALA A 804 -7.33 10.65 -50.75
C ALA A 804 -6.00 10.85 -51.49
N ALA A 805 -4.86 10.82 -50.78
CA ALA A 805 -3.58 10.42 -51.36
C ALA A 805 -2.48 10.13 -50.29
N ARG A 806 -2.01 8.88 -50.31
CA ARG A 806 -0.69 8.34 -49.90
C ARG A 806 -0.31 8.32 -48.41
N ARG A 807 -0.24 7.07 -47.91
CA ARG A 807 0.29 6.63 -46.61
C ARG A 807 1.74 7.07 -46.40
N GLU A 808 1.96 7.83 -45.32
CA GLU A 808 3.19 7.82 -44.56
C GLU A 808 2.92 7.06 -43.25
N VAL A 809 3.73 6.05 -42.95
CA VAL A 809 3.65 5.26 -41.72
C VAL A 809 4.39 6.03 -40.62
N GLY A 810 3.70 6.36 -39.52
CA GLY A 810 4.32 6.89 -38.29
C GLY A 810 3.98 8.33 -37.89
N LYS A 811 2.71 8.78 -37.97
CA LYS A 811 2.28 9.99 -37.24
C LYS A 811 1.79 9.65 -35.83
N LYS A 812 2.24 10.43 -34.83
CA LYS A 812 1.65 10.54 -33.50
C LYS A 812 0.17 10.92 -33.66
N LEU A 813 -0.74 10.00 -33.39
CA LEU A 813 -2.17 10.28 -33.30
C LEU A 813 -2.44 11.05 -32.00
N ARG A 814 -3.27 12.09 -32.09
CA ARG A 814 -3.82 12.75 -30.89
C ARG A 814 -4.99 11.92 -30.40
N LEU A 815 -5.07 11.73 -29.08
CA LEU A 815 -6.01 10.84 -28.38
C LEU A 815 -7.50 11.25 -28.48
N MET A 816 -7.85 12.34 -29.18
CA MET A 816 -9.25 12.73 -29.43
C MET A 816 -9.85 12.08 -30.69
N GLU A 817 -9.10 11.20 -31.36
CA GLU A 817 -9.57 10.43 -32.51
C GLU A 817 -9.69 8.91 -32.19
N TYR A 818 -9.80 8.57 -30.90
CA TYR A 818 -10.19 7.23 -30.43
C TYR A 818 -11.56 7.24 -29.79
#